data_AF-A0AA85C1T7-F1
#
_entry.id   AF-A0AA85C1T7-F1
#
_cell.length_a   1.000
_cell.length_b   1.000
_cell.length_c   1.000
_cell.angle_alpha   90.00
_cell.angle_beta   90.00
_cell.angle_gamma   90.00
#
_symmetry.space_group_name_H-M   'P 1'
#
loop_
_entity.id
_entity.type
_entity.pdbx_description
1 polymer ?
#
loop_
_entity_poly.entity_id
_entity_poly.type
_entity_poly.pdbx_seq_one_letter_code
_entity_poly.pdbx_strand_id
1 'polypeptide(L)'
;MFISYRIKEELPNGTLVGNLFNDVKTLYEKFKFTISSSLTTEIITLHSIKQLRKFELNPYDLNSKEISDYFKLDQQTGDLFVQNRIDYEHICPKPLVHSTSSIMTSSSSASLSSKGLSIINSKNHGLLHLSRYDCLIKLILFVSLNNSTDERWIPIMIYIEDINDNRPKFIELNSSNAFDYFNVTIKENIPLGTRIPLMKAYDLDTMEKNANILYKLNYPIHDNQTDYYRVFGLVTCSTDEYNDNNNNNNQFKDRLIKGRSHDDSPCLIIKDSLDYEMKQYYSIELIACESGYSSMDCAILPIKISIIDINDNKPKFIFPLENYYSLNISENLPIGTLLLKIEAIDIDSGENSRLTYSLTQNSFRKKLVTMETNNNDNNNDYSNNDNNHNQSNSFNQFIINPNNGEIRLNQLLHAHVTQQIEIIVHVNDNGLPMHKISKTILFHIIDINNHAPKIQIKKIDCNKFNIESNEIKISNKIESGSYIGFIVVSDADLGQNGQVTCHQKFEDYNNHNNWKEYSHFKINLINNGQISSQYLYTLQVIRDEYINNENTDLFHSKINTSINNQSETNFTQKLISFIMIITCKDHGSPSFLTTSINLIITVIDYRYIDLCFEQMNYELIIEESNQPLLHLLQPQLIGIVNQLNFNIKPKNNQYKIGCDQLNINQFTGELSAPNGMDREKISYFICILIAKEINNDHLFKQNRIAHTELIINITDINDNEPTLNNDILLYGFTIYEWDQYHNNNEIEIDLNNQTNSYIIGYLNAIDLDDGINGTVIYRLAQITIEKTIDYRNDTNQYLIKIMIIIIMI
;
A
#
# COMPACT_ATOMS: atom_id res chain seq x y z
N MET A 1 -16.95 89.34 -0.47
CA MET A 1 -18.35 89.50 -0.08
C MET A 1 -19.17 88.67 -1.04
N PHE A 2 -20.02 87.78 -0.54
CA PHE A 2 -20.86 86.92 -1.36
C PHE A 2 -22.24 86.83 -0.74
N ILE A 3 -23.22 86.44 -1.54
CA ILE A 3 -24.56 86.06 -1.08
C ILE A 3 -24.63 84.54 -1.21
N SER A 4 -25.24 83.87 -0.23
CA SER A 4 -25.39 82.41 -0.29
C SER A 4 -26.82 81.98 0.00
N TYR A 5 -27.31 81.04 -0.79
CA TYR A 5 -28.57 80.33 -0.57
C TYR A 5 -28.32 78.84 -0.40
N ARG A 6 -29.29 78.16 0.19
CA ARG A 6 -29.28 76.72 0.42
C ARG A 6 -30.64 76.19 -0.01
N ILE A 7 -30.64 75.26 -0.96
CA ILE A 7 -31.84 74.68 -1.55
C ILE A 7 -31.68 73.17 -1.61
N LYS A 8 -32.80 72.44 -1.66
CA LYS A 8 -32.78 71.01 -1.97
C LYS A 8 -32.69 70.81 -3.47
N GLU A 9 -32.21 69.65 -3.90
CA GLU A 9 -32.39 69.21 -5.28
C GLU A 9 -33.86 68.85 -5.58
N GLU A 10 -34.15 68.51 -6.82
CA GLU A 10 -35.48 68.07 -7.30
C GLU A 10 -36.62 69.06 -7.02
N LEU A 11 -36.28 70.33 -6.78
CA LEU A 11 -37.27 71.37 -6.55
C LEU A 11 -38.10 71.62 -7.81
N PRO A 12 -39.43 71.83 -7.68
CA PRO A 12 -40.28 72.17 -8.80
C PRO A 12 -39.82 73.45 -9.51
N ASN A 13 -40.00 73.49 -10.82
CA ASN A 13 -39.80 74.71 -11.62
C ASN A 13 -40.66 75.87 -11.06
N GLY A 14 -40.06 77.05 -10.91
CA GLY A 14 -40.67 78.25 -10.35
C GLY A 14 -40.53 78.40 -8.83
N THR A 15 -39.82 77.49 -8.15
CA THR A 15 -39.54 77.62 -6.71
C THR A 15 -38.68 78.85 -6.43
N LEU A 16 -39.11 79.70 -5.50
CA LEU A 16 -38.35 80.88 -5.06
C LEU A 16 -37.15 80.45 -4.23
N VAL A 17 -35.95 80.86 -4.65
CA VAL A 17 -34.67 80.63 -3.95
C VAL A 17 -34.39 81.73 -2.93
N GLY A 18 -34.65 82.99 -3.30
CA GLY A 18 -34.42 84.16 -2.45
C GLY A 18 -34.52 85.48 -3.22
N ASN A 19 -34.37 86.61 -2.53
CA ASN A 19 -34.42 87.95 -3.15
C ASN A 19 -33.03 88.61 -3.13
N LEU A 20 -32.35 88.56 -4.27
CA LEU A 20 -30.99 89.07 -4.44
C LEU A 20 -30.91 90.59 -4.26
N PHE A 21 -31.96 91.34 -4.61
CA PHE A 21 -31.94 92.79 -4.47
C PHE A 21 -31.91 93.23 -3.01
N ASN A 22 -32.74 92.60 -2.16
CA ASN A 22 -32.77 92.88 -0.73
C ASN A 22 -31.44 92.49 -0.05
N ASP A 23 -30.82 91.41 -0.50
CA ASP A 23 -29.52 90.98 -0.01
C ASP A 23 -28.41 91.95 -0.43
N VAL A 24 -28.41 92.43 -1.69
CA VAL A 24 -27.49 93.48 -2.16
C VAL A 24 -27.70 94.79 -1.38
N LYS A 25 -28.95 95.20 -1.15
CA LYS A 25 -29.26 96.38 -0.32
C LYS A 25 -28.64 96.25 1.07
N THR A 26 -28.83 95.11 1.71
CA THR A 26 -28.26 94.81 3.04
C THR A 26 -26.73 94.87 3.03
N LEU A 27 -26.08 94.38 1.97
CA LEU A 27 -24.64 94.44 1.80
C LEU A 27 -24.13 95.89 1.66
N TYR A 28 -24.83 96.74 0.90
CA TYR A 28 -24.47 98.15 0.73
C TYR A 28 -24.61 98.95 2.04
N GLU A 29 -25.68 98.70 2.80
CA GLU A 29 -25.90 99.29 4.12
C GLU A 29 -24.80 98.87 5.12
N LYS A 30 -24.49 97.56 5.15
CA LYS A 30 -23.55 96.98 6.13
C LYS A 30 -22.10 97.38 5.90
N PHE A 31 -21.68 97.56 4.65
CA PHE A 31 -20.28 97.83 4.31
C PHE A 31 -20.01 99.28 3.88
N LYS A 32 -21.00 100.16 3.99
CA LYS A 32 -20.90 101.61 3.70
C LYS A 32 -20.14 101.88 2.41
N PHE A 33 -20.55 101.24 1.31
CA PHE A 33 -19.89 101.44 0.03
C PHE A 33 -20.06 102.89 -0.43
N THR A 34 -18.96 103.64 -0.38
CA THR A 34 -18.88 105.05 -0.76
C THR A 34 -18.30 105.16 -2.17
N ILE A 35 -18.86 106.05 -2.99
CA ILE A 35 -18.24 106.48 -4.25
C ILE A 35 -17.26 107.59 -3.88
N SER A 36 -15.96 107.39 -4.14
CA SER A 36 -15.00 108.51 -4.09
C SER A 36 -15.15 109.34 -5.37
N SER A 37 -16.18 110.16 -5.44
CA SER A 37 -16.18 111.32 -6.32
C SER A 37 -15.85 112.53 -5.45
N SER A 38 -14.88 113.33 -5.89
CA SER A 38 -14.39 114.49 -5.16
C SER A 38 -15.55 115.41 -4.76
N LEU A 39 -15.70 115.61 -3.45
CA LEU A 39 -16.66 116.48 -2.76
C LEU A 39 -18.11 115.96 -2.64
N THR A 40 -18.30 114.82 -1.95
CA THR A 40 -19.25 114.60 -0.82
C THR A 40 -19.41 113.09 -0.56
N THR A 41 -19.20 112.62 0.67
CA THR A 41 -19.52 111.24 1.06
C THR A 41 -20.99 111.12 1.47
N GLU A 42 -21.88 110.86 0.51
CA GLU A 42 -23.23 110.41 0.81
C GLU A 42 -23.26 108.88 0.94
N ILE A 43 -23.87 108.38 2.02
CA ILE A 43 -24.14 106.96 2.21
C ILE A 43 -25.33 106.61 1.30
N ILE A 44 -25.10 105.76 0.29
CA ILE A 44 -26.15 105.35 -0.66
C ILE A 44 -27.12 104.39 0.05
N THR A 45 -28.38 104.80 0.20
CA THR A 45 -29.48 103.91 0.60
C THR A 45 -30.24 103.42 -0.63
N LEU A 46 -30.12 102.12 -0.94
CA LEU A 46 -30.85 101.48 -2.04
C LEU A 46 -32.30 101.22 -1.62
N HIS A 47 -33.27 101.78 -2.36
CA HIS A 47 -34.71 101.61 -2.10
C HIS A 47 -35.44 100.86 -3.22
N SER A 48 -34.92 100.86 -4.46
CA SER A 48 -35.49 100.14 -5.60
C SER A 48 -34.43 99.70 -6.61
N ILE A 49 -34.65 98.55 -7.28
CA ILE A 49 -33.78 98.04 -8.37
C ILE A 49 -33.61 99.06 -9.49
N LYS A 50 -34.60 99.93 -9.72
CA LYS A 50 -34.54 101.00 -10.74
C LYS A 50 -33.37 101.97 -10.55
N GLN A 51 -32.75 102.01 -9.36
CA GLN A 51 -31.55 102.81 -9.08
C GLN A 51 -30.26 102.15 -9.63
N LEU A 52 -30.34 100.89 -10.05
CA LEU A 52 -29.26 100.10 -10.64
C LEU A 52 -29.35 100.16 -12.17
N ARG A 53 -28.22 100.45 -12.81
CA ARG A 53 -28.06 100.42 -14.28
C ARG A 53 -27.93 98.99 -14.79
N LYS A 54 -27.30 98.12 -14.00
CA LYS A 54 -27.05 96.72 -14.33
C LYS A 54 -27.36 95.87 -13.10
N PHE A 55 -28.20 94.85 -13.29
CA PHE A 55 -28.55 93.86 -12.28
C PHE A 55 -28.75 92.52 -13.01
N GLU A 56 -27.64 91.90 -13.37
CA GLU A 56 -27.60 90.73 -14.27
C GLU A 56 -26.88 89.57 -13.61
N LEU A 57 -27.51 88.40 -13.61
CA LEU A 57 -26.94 87.17 -13.09
C LEU A 57 -26.30 86.39 -14.22
N ASN A 58 -25.03 86.05 -14.08
CA ASN A 58 -24.24 85.32 -15.06
C ASN A 58 -23.58 84.10 -14.41
N PRO A 59 -23.23 83.06 -15.18
CA PRO A 59 -22.41 81.97 -14.66
C PRO A 59 -21.03 82.48 -14.24
N TYR A 60 -20.45 81.86 -13.20
CA TYR A 60 -19.13 82.26 -12.69
C TYR A 60 -17.99 81.90 -13.67
N ASP A 61 -18.11 80.78 -14.38
CA ASP A 61 -17.19 80.36 -15.45
C ASP A 61 -17.88 80.51 -16.82
N LEU A 62 -17.19 81.12 -17.79
CA LEU A 62 -17.71 81.36 -19.14
C LEU A 62 -17.94 80.05 -19.93
N ASN A 63 -17.30 78.95 -19.51
CA ASN A 63 -17.45 77.63 -20.14
C ASN A 63 -18.65 76.82 -19.61
N SER A 64 -19.33 77.27 -18.54
CA SER A 64 -20.41 76.53 -17.89
C SER A 64 -21.80 77.07 -18.25
N LYS A 65 -22.15 77.08 -19.54
CA LYS A 65 -23.48 77.54 -20.01
C LYS A 65 -24.65 76.74 -19.43
N GLU A 66 -24.44 75.46 -19.12
CA GLU A 66 -25.47 74.59 -18.51
C GLU A 66 -25.88 75.06 -17.10
N ILE A 67 -24.98 75.73 -16.37
CA ILE A 67 -25.24 76.16 -14.98
C ILE A 67 -26.21 77.35 -14.91
N SER A 68 -26.22 78.22 -15.93
CA SER A 68 -27.15 79.35 -15.98
C SER A 68 -28.59 78.94 -16.28
N ASP A 69 -28.83 77.71 -16.75
CA ASP A 69 -30.16 77.23 -17.10
C ASP A 69 -30.97 76.75 -15.88
N TYR A 70 -30.32 76.54 -14.73
CA TYR A 70 -30.99 76.10 -13.49
C TYR A 70 -31.72 77.23 -12.77
N PHE A 71 -31.34 78.50 -12.97
CA PHE A 71 -31.88 79.63 -12.21
C PHE A 71 -32.28 80.81 -13.09
N LYS A 72 -33.38 81.46 -12.72
CA LYS A 72 -33.90 82.66 -13.37
C LYS A 72 -34.04 83.81 -12.39
N LEU A 73 -33.41 84.94 -12.71
CA LEU A 73 -33.56 86.18 -11.95
C LEU A 73 -34.69 87.04 -12.54
N ASP A 74 -35.67 87.40 -11.72
CA ASP A 74 -36.62 88.47 -12.03
C ASP A 74 -35.92 89.82 -11.82
N GLN A 75 -35.64 90.51 -12.93
CA GLN A 75 -34.96 91.80 -12.92
C GLN A 75 -35.83 92.96 -12.39
N GLN A 76 -37.14 92.77 -12.21
CA GLN A 76 -38.05 93.79 -11.69
C GLN A 76 -38.18 93.71 -10.17
N THR A 77 -38.16 92.51 -9.59
CA THR A 77 -38.34 92.27 -8.15
C THR A 77 -37.06 91.89 -7.43
N GLY A 78 -36.08 91.34 -8.15
CA GLY A 78 -34.83 90.80 -7.61
C GLY A 78 -34.96 89.36 -7.10
N ASP A 79 -36.10 88.71 -7.35
CA ASP A 79 -36.35 87.32 -6.95
C ASP A 79 -35.62 86.34 -7.86
N LEU A 80 -34.97 85.35 -7.24
CA LEU A 80 -34.29 84.26 -7.93
C LEU A 80 -35.16 83.01 -7.85
N PHE A 81 -35.46 82.39 -9.00
CA PHE A 81 -36.29 81.19 -9.10
C PHE A 81 -35.51 80.01 -9.70
N VAL A 82 -35.88 78.79 -9.33
CA VAL A 82 -35.46 77.55 -10.03
C VAL A 82 -36.16 77.48 -11.39
N GLN A 83 -35.41 77.20 -12.47
CA GLN A 83 -35.92 77.14 -13.84
C GLN A 83 -35.94 75.72 -14.43
N ASN A 84 -34.89 74.92 -14.18
CA ASN A 84 -34.77 73.54 -14.63
C ASN A 84 -34.53 72.60 -13.44
N ARG A 85 -34.80 71.30 -13.63
CA ARG A 85 -34.56 70.25 -12.63
C ARG A 85 -33.09 70.26 -12.22
N ILE A 86 -32.85 70.40 -10.92
CA ILE A 86 -31.53 70.34 -10.31
C ILE A 86 -31.40 68.93 -9.75
N ASP A 87 -30.49 68.15 -10.33
CA ASP A 87 -30.19 66.76 -9.97
C ASP A 87 -28.77 66.75 -9.37
N TYR A 88 -28.67 66.43 -8.08
CA TYR A 88 -27.44 66.50 -7.30
C TYR A 88 -26.40 65.53 -7.84
N GLU A 89 -26.79 64.29 -8.16
CA GLU A 89 -25.89 63.23 -8.63
C GLU A 89 -25.31 63.56 -10.00
N HIS A 90 -26.05 64.31 -10.82
CA HIS A 90 -25.57 64.80 -12.10
C HIS A 90 -24.56 65.95 -11.95
N ILE A 91 -24.85 66.91 -11.06
CA ILE A 91 -24.05 68.13 -10.90
C ILE A 91 -22.79 67.88 -10.07
N CYS A 92 -22.90 67.02 -9.06
CA CYS A 92 -21.88 66.69 -8.09
C CYS A 92 -21.70 65.16 -7.99
N PRO A 93 -21.28 64.50 -9.09
CA PRO A 93 -21.21 63.05 -9.13
C PRO A 93 -20.18 62.51 -8.13
N LYS A 94 -20.57 61.50 -7.37
CA LYS A 94 -19.61 60.72 -6.57
C LYS A 94 -18.71 59.89 -7.49
N PRO A 95 -17.38 59.89 -7.28
CA PRO A 95 -16.50 58.99 -8.00
C PRO A 95 -16.81 57.54 -7.61
N LEU A 96 -17.16 56.71 -8.60
CA LEU A 96 -17.18 55.26 -8.46
C LEU A 96 -15.73 54.78 -8.32
N VAL A 97 -15.22 54.63 -7.10
CA VAL A 97 -13.87 54.11 -6.87
C VAL A 97 -13.85 52.62 -7.20
N HIS A 98 -13.46 52.28 -8.42
CA HIS A 98 -12.96 50.96 -8.77
C HIS A 98 -11.46 50.91 -8.49
N SER A 99 -11.07 50.27 -7.38
CA SER A 99 -9.71 49.77 -7.22
C SER A 99 -9.74 48.35 -6.66
N THR A 100 -9.99 47.36 -7.53
CA THR A 100 -9.47 46.01 -7.32
C THR A 100 -7.98 45.99 -7.65
N SER A 101 -7.20 46.77 -6.91
CA SER A 101 -5.73 46.74 -6.94
C SER A 101 -5.20 46.66 -5.51
N SER A 102 -5.56 45.59 -4.83
CA SER A 102 -4.77 45.07 -3.72
C SER A 102 -4.37 43.64 -4.08
N ILE A 103 -3.25 43.55 -4.81
CA ILE A 103 -2.38 42.38 -4.74
C ILE A 103 -1.95 42.27 -3.28
N MET A 104 -2.55 41.34 -2.54
CA MET A 104 -1.90 40.75 -1.37
C MET A 104 -1.93 39.23 -1.52
N THR A 105 -0.72 38.71 -1.50
CA THR A 105 -0.31 37.33 -1.68
C THR A 105 -0.68 36.49 -0.46
N SER A 106 -1.59 35.52 -0.64
CA SER A 106 -1.49 34.18 -0.05
C SER A 106 -2.53 33.23 -0.65
N SER A 107 -2.02 32.25 -1.40
CA SER A 107 -2.58 30.92 -1.70
C SER A 107 -4.06 30.75 -2.11
N SER A 108 -4.18 30.40 -3.41
CA SER A 108 -5.07 29.41 -4.05
C SER A 108 -6.55 29.71 -4.33
N SER A 109 -6.78 29.88 -5.65
CA SER A 109 -7.94 29.51 -6.47
C SER A 109 -9.28 30.21 -6.22
N ALA A 110 -9.36 31.48 -6.62
CA ALA A 110 -10.56 32.06 -7.22
C ALA A 110 -10.15 32.70 -8.55
N SER A 111 -10.56 32.10 -9.68
CA SER A 111 -10.31 32.68 -11.00
C SER A 111 -11.38 33.73 -11.31
N LEU A 112 -11.08 35.01 -11.12
CA LEU A 112 -11.86 36.10 -11.70
C LEU A 112 -11.49 36.26 -13.18
N SER A 113 -12.44 36.00 -14.09
CA SER A 113 -12.28 36.36 -15.50
C SER A 113 -12.78 37.79 -15.72
N SER A 114 -11.86 38.75 -15.85
CA SER A 114 -12.18 40.14 -16.20
C SER A 114 -12.14 40.35 -17.73
N LYS A 115 -13.28 40.69 -18.33
CA LYS A 115 -13.33 41.33 -19.65
C LYS A 115 -13.41 42.84 -19.42
N GLY A 116 -12.38 43.56 -19.90
CA GLY A 116 -12.24 44.99 -19.72
C GLY A 116 -13.39 45.78 -20.33
N LEU A 117 -13.90 46.75 -19.55
CA LEU A 117 -14.68 47.87 -20.09
C LEU A 117 -13.80 49.12 -20.11
N SER A 118 -13.83 49.77 -21.27
CA SER A 118 -13.17 51.03 -21.59
C SER A 118 -13.74 52.19 -20.80
N ILE A 119 -12.85 52.95 -20.15
CA ILE A 119 -13.12 54.22 -19.50
C ILE A 119 -13.62 55.22 -20.54
N ILE A 120 -14.86 55.71 -20.39
CA ILE A 120 -15.31 56.93 -21.06
C ILE A 120 -14.65 58.09 -20.32
N ASN A 121 -13.70 58.75 -20.99
CA ASN A 121 -13.09 59.99 -20.54
C ASN A 121 -14.17 61.06 -20.35
N SER A 122 -14.57 61.35 -19.11
CA SER A 122 -15.19 62.62 -18.78
C SER A 122 -14.09 63.69 -18.75
N LYS A 123 -14.27 64.73 -19.57
CA LYS A 123 -13.34 65.85 -19.65
C LYS A 123 -13.33 66.60 -18.33
N ASN A 124 -12.17 66.59 -17.66
CA ASN A 124 -11.85 67.41 -16.50
C ASN A 124 -12.00 68.91 -16.83
N HIS A 125 -13.10 69.52 -16.40
CA HIS A 125 -13.22 70.96 -16.26
C HIS A 125 -12.89 71.34 -14.81
N GLY A 126 -11.63 71.72 -14.57
CA GLY A 126 -11.17 72.63 -13.51
C GLY A 126 -11.85 72.62 -12.13
N LEU A 127 -11.86 71.50 -11.41
CA LEU A 127 -12.26 71.46 -9.98
C LEU A 127 -11.11 70.93 -9.11
N LEU A 128 -10.50 71.83 -8.35
CA LEU A 128 -9.53 71.52 -7.29
C LEU A 128 -10.27 71.01 -6.06
N HIS A 129 -9.99 69.76 -5.67
CA HIS A 129 -10.47 69.12 -4.44
C HIS A 129 -9.90 69.82 -3.20
N LEU A 130 -10.77 70.47 -2.42
CA LEU A 130 -10.53 70.77 -1.01
C LEU A 130 -11.70 70.22 -0.16
N SER A 131 -11.33 69.70 1.00
CA SER A 131 -12.13 69.05 2.04
C SER A 131 -13.49 69.69 2.38
N ARG A 132 -14.50 68.81 2.53
CA ARG A 132 -15.93 68.98 2.92
C ARG A 132 -16.88 69.37 1.77
N TYR A 133 -17.60 68.36 1.31
CA TYR A 133 -18.55 68.33 0.20
C TYR A 133 -19.83 69.10 0.53
N ASP A 134 -19.90 70.37 0.13
CA ASP A 134 -21.20 70.98 -0.18
C ASP A 134 -21.28 71.11 -1.70
N CYS A 135 -22.28 70.47 -2.33
CA CYS A 135 -22.53 70.67 -3.76
C CYS A 135 -22.91 72.12 -4.00
N LEU A 136 -22.16 72.81 -4.86
CA LEU A 136 -22.17 74.26 -4.91
C LEU A 136 -22.21 74.76 -6.35
N ILE A 137 -23.28 75.47 -6.67
CA ILE A 137 -23.38 76.26 -7.89
C ILE A 137 -22.88 77.68 -7.61
N LYS A 138 -21.90 78.14 -8.40
CA LYS A 138 -21.35 79.50 -8.33
C LYS A 138 -21.87 80.34 -9.49
N LEU A 139 -22.50 81.46 -9.16
CA LEU A 139 -22.94 82.49 -10.12
C LEU A 139 -22.29 83.83 -9.76
N ILE A 140 -22.32 84.79 -10.68
CA ILE A 140 -21.86 86.16 -10.46
C ILE A 140 -23.01 87.11 -10.76
N LEU A 141 -23.35 87.94 -9.79
CA LEU A 141 -24.29 89.04 -9.96
C LEU A 141 -23.52 90.33 -10.28
N PHE A 142 -23.75 90.88 -11.47
CA PHE A 142 -23.22 92.17 -11.88
C PHE A 142 -24.15 93.29 -11.43
N VAL A 143 -23.63 94.19 -10.61
CA VAL A 143 -24.37 95.32 -10.03
C VAL A 143 -23.64 96.63 -10.37
N SER A 144 -24.34 97.56 -11.01
CA SER A 144 -23.84 98.94 -11.21
C SER A 144 -24.94 99.97 -10.92
N LEU A 145 -24.55 101.11 -10.36
CA LEU A 145 -25.47 102.23 -10.05
C LEU A 145 -25.64 103.13 -11.28
N ASN A 146 -26.82 103.75 -11.45
CA ASN A 146 -27.11 104.64 -12.60
C ASN A 146 -26.11 105.78 -12.81
N ASN A 147 -25.48 106.26 -11.73
CA ASN A 147 -24.60 107.42 -11.74
C ASN A 147 -23.13 107.08 -11.43
N SER A 148 -22.72 105.81 -11.53
CA SER A 148 -21.33 105.38 -11.27
C SER A 148 -20.78 104.54 -12.42
N THR A 149 -19.47 104.67 -12.67
CA THR A 149 -18.70 103.75 -13.52
C THR A 149 -18.26 102.50 -12.76
N ASP A 150 -18.50 102.43 -11.45
CA ASP A 150 -18.16 101.28 -10.63
C ASP A 150 -19.12 100.12 -10.90
N GLU A 151 -18.63 99.13 -11.65
CA GLU A 151 -19.27 97.82 -11.73
C GLU A 151 -18.74 96.91 -10.62
N ARG A 152 -19.65 96.33 -9.85
CA ARG A 152 -19.32 95.34 -8.82
C ARG A 152 -19.82 93.98 -9.23
N TRP A 153 -19.02 92.98 -8.94
CA TRP A 153 -19.32 91.57 -9.17
C TRP A 153 -19.45 90.91 -7.80
N ILE A 154 -20.65 90.43 -7.50
CA ILE A 154 -20.98 89.78 -6.24
C ILE A 154 -21.14 88.29 -6.52
N PRO A 155 -20.23 87.43 -6.01
CA PRO A 155 -20.42 85.99 -6.08
C PRO A 155 -21.69 85.57 -5.38
N ILE A 156 -22.50 84.75 -6.06
CA ILE A 156 -23.69 84.08 -5.52
C ILE A 156 -23.39 82.60 -5.40
N MET A 157 -23.53 82.07 -4.20
CA MET A 157 -23.13 80.72 -3.81
C MET A 157 -24.39 79.93 -3.45
N ILE A 158 -24.84 79.03 -4.32
CA ILE A 158 -26.05 78.23 -4.07
C ILE A 158 -25.62 76.82 -3.69
N TYR A 159 -25.81 76.48 -2.42
CA TYR A 159 -25.57 75.15 -1.88
C TYR A 159 -26.77 74.26 -2.16
N ILE A 160 -26.54 73.13 -2.83
CA ILE A 160 -27.54 72.11 -3.10
C ILE A 160 -27.45 71.07 -1.99
N GLU A 161 -28.58 70.82 -1.32
CA GLU A 161 -28.78 69.72 -0.40
C GLU A 161 -29.31 68.52 -1.17
N ASP A 162 -28.58 67.42 -1.05
CA ASP A 162 -28.94 66.09 -1.53
C ASP A 162 -30.18 65.56 -0.78
N ILE A 163 -31.08 64.92 -1.54
CA ILE A 163 -32.24 64.20 -1.02
C ILE A 163 -32.12 62.70 -1.34
N ASN A 164 -32.72 61.87 -0.49
CA ASN A 164 -32.68 60.42 -0.64
C ASN A 164 -33.59 59.89 -1.76
N ASP A 165 -33.25 60.10 -3.02
CA ASP A 165 -34.03 59.66 -4.18
C ASP A 165 -33.38 58.52 -4.98
N ASN A 166 -32.17 58.07 -4.61
CA ASN A 166 -31.53 56.90 -5.19
C ASN A 166 -31.42 55.74 -4.19
N ARG A 167 -32.16 54.66 -4.43
CA ARG A 167 -31.95 53.40 -3.70
C ARG A 167 -30.59 52.75 -4.01
N PRO A 168 -30.04 51.92 -3.10
CA PRO A 168 -28.85 51.11 -3.34
C PRO A 168 -28.98 50.21 -4.58
N LYS A 169 -27.87 49.96 -5.29
CA LYS A 169 -27.80 49.09 -6.47
C LYS A 169 -26.51 48.27 -6.52
N PHE A 170 -26.55 47.08 -7.12
CA PHE A 170 -25.37 46.28 -7.47
C PHE A 170 -25.02 46.49 -8.96
N ILE A 171 -23.78 46.87 -9.28
CA ILE A 171 -23.41 47.47 -10.59
C ILE A 171 -23.04 46.43 -11.67
N GLU A 172 -22.61 45.20 -11.31
CA GLU A 172 -22.01 44.25 -12.29
C GLU A 172 -22.99 43.32 -13.02
N LEU A 173 -24.31 43.49 -12.89
CA LEU A 173 -25.27 42.63 -13.60
C LEU A 173 -25.68 43.31 -14.92
N ASN A 174 -25.05 42.89 -16.02
CA ASN A 174 -25.37 43.36 -17.37
C ASN A 174 -26.84 43.07 -17.70
N SER A 175 -27.65 44.13 -17.62
CA SER A 175 -29.06 44.24 -17.96
C SER A 175 -29.42 43.72 -19.36
N SER A 176 -29.40 42.41 -19.54
CA SER A 176 -29.85 41.75 -20.78
C SER A 176 -30.48 40.38 -20.57
N ASN A 177 -30.38 39.75 -19.39
CA ASN A 177 -31.08 38.49 -19.09
C ASN A 177 -31.84 38.56 -17.75
N ALA A 178 -33.08 38.08 -17.74
CA ALA A 178 -34.06 38.26 -16.66
C ALA A 178 -33.80 37.45 -15.37
N PHE A 179 -32.62 36.86 -15.19
CA PHE A 179 -32.25 36.08 -13.99
C PHE A 179 -30.73 36.17 -13.72
N ASP A 180 -30.24 37.37 -13.42
CA ASP A 180 -28.84 37.58 -13.08
C ASP A 180 -28.59 37.23 -11.59
N TYR A 181 -27.75 36.23 -11.34
CA TYR A 181 -27.29 35.82 -10.01
C TYR A 181 -25.76 35.92 -9.92
N PHE A 182 -25.26 36.20 -8.71
CA PHE A 182 -23.82 36.21 -8.42
C PHE A 182 -23.35 34.79 -8.07
N ASN A 183 -22.36 34.28 -8.82
CA ASN A 183 -21.81 32.95 -8.60
C ASN A 183 -20.64 32.98 -7.63
N VAL A 184 -20.70 32.11 -6.63
CA VAL A 184 -19.61 31.85 -5.69
C VAL A 184 -19.28 30.36 -5.76
N THR A 185 -18.00 30.03 -5.92
CA THR A 185 -17.53 28.64 -5.93
C THR A 185 -16.66 28.39 -4.71
N ILE A 186 -16.97 27.36 -3.94
CA ILE A 186 -16.34 27.06 -2.65
C ILE A 186 -15.94 25.59 -2.62
N LYS A 187 -14.70 25.28 -2.23
CA LYS A 187 -14.29 23.89 -1.99
C LYS A 187 -14.90 23.38 -0.69
N GLU A 188 -15.32 22.13 -0.63
CA GLU A 188 -15.99 21.61 0.57
C GLU A 188 -15.08 21.59 1.82
N ASN A 189 -13.78 21.37 1.62
CA ASN A 189 -12.77 21.37 2.69
C ASN A 189 -12.33 22.78 3.13
N ILE A 190 -13.08 23.83 2.79
CA ILE A 190 -12.75 25.20 3.17
C ILE A 190 -12.72 25.34 4.71
N PRO A 191 -11.70 25.99 5.30
CA PRO A 191 -11.64 26.15 6.74
C PRO A 191 -12.81 26.95 7.31
N LEU A 192 -13.28 26.57 8.49
CA LEU A 192 -14.28 27.36 9.23
C LEU A 192 -13.74 28.75 9.54
N GLY A 193 -14.62 29.75 9.47
CA GLY A 193 -14.27 31.16 9.64
C GLY A 193 -13.72 31.83 8.38
N THR A 194 -13.48 31.09 7.29
CA THR A 194 -13.05 31.67 6.01
C THR A 194 -14.07 32.70 5.52
N ARG A 195 -13.56 33.84 5.04
CA ARG A 195 -14.38 34.96 4.55
C ARG A 195 -14.28 35.07 3.05
N ILE A 196 -15.43 35.04 2.39
CA ILE A 196 -15.54 35.13 0.94
C ILE A 196 -16.15 36.50 0.61
N PRO A 197 -15.43 37.38 -0.10
CA PRO A 197 -15.95 38.70 -0.44
C PRO A 197 -17.18 38.58 -1.34
N LEU A 198 -18.21 39.34 -1.00
CA LEU A 198 -19.44 39.49 -1.78
C LEU A 198 -19.45 40.86 -2.48
N MET A 199 -20.31 40.98 -3.49
CA MET A 199 -20.54 42.24 -4.20
C MET A 199 -20.99 43.33 -3.22
N LYS A 200 -20.38 44.52 -3.33
CA LYS A 200 -20.80 45.70 -2.60
C LYS A 200 -21.92 46.42 -3.37
N ALA A 201 -22.97 46.84 -2.68
CA ALA A 201 -23.96 47.75 -3.23
C ALA A 201 -23.45 49.19 -3.14
N TYR A 202 -23.94 50.03 -4.06
CA TYR A 202 -23.60 51.45 -4.12
C TYR A 202 -24.86 52.28 -4.08
N ASP A 203 -24.75 53.42 -3.42
CA ASP A 203 -25.79 54.41 -3.26
C ASP A 203 -25.21 55.77 -3.69
N LEU A 204 -25.91 56.45 -4.60
CA LEU A 204 -25.44 57.69 -5.18
C LEU A 204 -25.59 58.87 -4.20
N ASP A 205 -26.46 58.75 -3.19
CA ASP A 205 -26.83 59.82 -2.26
C ASP A 205 -25.73 60.04 -1.19
N THR A 206 -25.19 61.26 -1.09
CA THR A 206 -24.05 61.69 -0.25
C THR A 206 -24.30 61.90 1.25
N MET A 207 -25.54 62.07 1.71
CA MET A 207 -25.78 62.44 3.11
C MET A 207 -25.26 61.39 4.12
N GLU A 208 -24.63 61.85 5.23
CA GLU A 208 -24.00 61.03 6.30
C GLU A 208 -24.93 59.98 6.95
N LYS A 209 -26.25 60.06 6.71
CA LYS A 209 -27.26 59.10 7.18
C LYS A 209 -27.70 58.08 6.12
N ASN A 210 -27.53 58.40 4.84
CA ASN A 210 -28.07 57.65 3.71
C ASN A 210 -26.99 56.84 2.98
N ALA A 211 -25.72 57.29 3.03
CA ALA A 211 -24.58 56.53 2.51
C ALA A 211 -24.17 55.28 3.35
N ASN A 212 -24.97 54.90 4.35
CA ASN A 212 -24.71 53.76 5.23
C ASN A 212 -25.57 52.55 4.81
N ILE A 213 -25.07 51.79 3.85
CA ILE A 213 -25.71 50.55 3.40
C ILE A 213 -25.52 49.46 4.46
N LEU A 214 -26.63 48.89 4.91
CA LEU A 214 -26.71 47.72 5.77
C LEU A 214 -26.97 46.49 4.93
N TYR A 215 -26.24 45.41 5.22
CA TYR A 215 -26.42 44.14 4.52
C TYR A 215 -27.07 43.10 5.42
N LYS A 216 -27.93 42.27 4.81
CA LYS A 216 -28.54 41.08 5.42
C LYS A 216 -28.57 39.93 4.41
N LEU A 217 -28.40 38.71 4.90
CA LEU A 217 -28.67 37.50 4.12
C LEU A 217 -30.12 37.05 4.31
N ASN A 218 -30.77 36.70 3.21
CA ASN A 218 -32.07 36.06 3.18
C ASN A 218 -31.95 34.66 2.56
N TYR A 219 -32.74 33.73 3.08
CA TYR A 219 -32.65 32.31 2.75
C TYR A 219 -34.02 31.78 2.29
N PRO A 220 -34.06 30.91 1.27
CA PRO A 220 -35.31 30.40 0.72
C PRO A 220 -36.15 29.67 1.78
N ILE A 221 -37.48 29.84 1.71
CA ILE A 221 -38.45 29.33 2.70
C ILE A 221 -38.73 27.83 2.52
N HIS A 222 -38.42 27.27 1.34
CA HIS A 222 -38.81 25.90 0.96
C HIS A 222 -37.85 24.78 1.37
N ASP A 223 -36.58 25.08 1.63
CA ASP A 223 -35.65 24.15 2.27
C ASP A 223 -35.65 24.43 3.77
N ASN A 224 -35.42 23.41 4.63
CA ASN A 224 -35.25 23.59 6.08
C ASN A 224 -34.34 24.79 6.38
N GLN A 225 -34.94 25.96 6.67
CA GLN A 225 -34.22 27.22 6.80
C GLN A 225 -33.05 27.11 7.79
N THR A 226 -33.18 26.24 8.80
CA THR A 226 -32.17 25.93 9.82
C THR A 226 -30.80 25.53 9.27
N ASP A 227 -30.73 24.92 8.09
CA ASP A 227 -29.48 24.34 7.59
C ASP A 227 -28.60 25.41 6.95
N TYR A 228 -29.18 26.38 6.24
CA TYR A 228 -28.43 27.46 5.60
C TYR A 228 -27.82 28.43 6.61
N TYR A 229 -28.56 28.81 7.67
CA TYR A 229 -28.06 29.72 8.71
C TYR A 229 -26.93 29.12 9.55
N ARG A 230 -26.86 27.78 9.63
CA ARG A 230 -25.77 27.08 10.31
C ARG A 230 -24.49 27.13 9.50
N VAL A 231 -24.59 26.97 8.19
CA VAL A 231 -23.44 26.90 7.27
C VAL A 231 -22.87 28.28 6.95
N PHE A 232 -23.73 29.27 6.70
CA PHE A 232 -23.29 30.60 6.25
C PHE A 232 -23.66 31.72 7.22
N GLY A 233 -22.74 32.67 7.39
CA GLY A 233 -22.99 33.93 8.08
C GLY A 233 -22.59 35.14 7.23
N LEU A 234 -22.98 36.32 7.70
CA LEU A 234 -22.61 37.59 7.08
C LEU A 234 -21.74 38.40 8.04
N VAL A 235 -20.59 38.85 7.55
CA VAL A 235 -19.62 39.70 8.27
C VAL A 235 -19.04 40.74 7.31
N THR A 236 -18.34 41.74 7.84
CA THR A 236 -17.51 42.64 7.04
C THR A 236 -16.14 42.01 6.76
N CYS A 237 -15.56 42.22 5.58
CA CYS A 237 -14.28 41.60 5.25
C CYS A 237 -13.09 42.08 6.11
N SER A 238 -13.17 43.27 6.70
CA SER A 238 -12.08 43.99 7.37
C SER A 238 -11.97 43.83 8.89
N THR A 239 -12.91 43.15 9.56
CA THR A 239 -12.95 43.09 11.04
C THR A 239 -12.29 41.84 11.61
N ASP A 240 -11.17 41.93 12.34
CA ASP A 240 -10.56 40.76 13.02
C ASP A 240 -11.21 40.33 14.35
N GLU A 241 -12.38 40.87 14.72
CA GLU A 241 -13.00 40.57 16.02
C GLU A 241 -14.04 39.44 15.94
N TYR A 242 -13.57 38.20 16.10
CA TYR A 242 -14.39 37.10 16.62
C TYR A 242 -14.35 37.18 18.16
N ASN A 243 -15.39 37.75 18.77
CA ASN A 243 -15.58 37.76 20.22
C ASN A 243 -17.06 37.52 20.53
N ASP A 244 -17.48 36.25 20.51
CA ASP A 244 -18.78 35.83 21.05
C ASP A 244 -18.59 35.18 22.41
N ASN A 245 -18.59 36.01 23.45
CA ASN A 245 -18.78 35.59 24.85
C ASN A 245 -20.20 35.94 25.31
N ASN A 246 -21.24 35.68 24.50
CA ASN A 246 -22.62 35.77 24.96
C ASN A 246 -23.47 34.64 24.37
N ASN A 247 -23.60 33.59 25.18
CA ASN A 247 -24.63 32.56 25.06
C ASN A 247 -26.03 33.21 25.00
N ASN A 248 -26.61 33.31 23.81
CA ASN A 248 -28.06 33.37 23.59
C ASN A 248 -28.38 32.88 22.17
N ASN A 249 -28.77 31.60 22.07
CA ASN A 249 -28.98 30.81 20.84
C ASN A 249 -30.18 31.23 19.96
N ASN A 250 -30.56 32.51 19.88
CA ASN A 250 -31.61 32.98 18.97
C ASN A 250 -31.33 34.34 18.31
N GLN A 251 -30.11 34.90 18.42
CA GLN A 251 -29.83 36.30 18.05
C GLN A 251 -29.07 36.50 16.72
N PHE A 252 -28.94 35.48 15.88
CA PHE A 252 -28.23 35.58 14.58
C PHE A 252 -29.14 35.65 13.36
N LYS A 253 -30.48 35.61 13.53
CA LYS A 253 -31.43 35.62 12.41
C LYS A 253 -31.45 36.91 11.60
N ASP A 254 -30.99 38.03 12.16
CA ASP A 254 -31.17 39.37 11.57
C ASP A 254 -30.02 40.35 11.88
N ARG A 255 -28.75 39.89 11.89
CA ARG A 255 -27.64 40.84 12.05
C ARG A 255 -27.43 41.62 10.75
N LEU A 256 -28.02 42.82 10.71
CA LEU A 256 -27.63 43.89 9.80
C LEU A 256 -26.17 44.24 10.10
N ILE A 257 -25.27 44.03 9.14
CA ILE A 257 -23.87 44.46 9.29
C ILE A 257 -23.72 45.88 8.76
N LYS A 258 -23.06 46.73 9.55
CA LYS A 258 -22.66 48.09 9.16
C LYS A 258 -21.14 48.10 8.96
N GLY A 259 -20.66 48.53 7.80
CA GLY A 259 -19.24 48.82 7.60
C GLY A 259 -18.75 49.83 8.63
N ARG A 260 -17.60 49.57 9.27
CA ARG A 260 -16.94 50.54 10.16
C ARG A 260 -16.32 51.70 9.35
N SER A 261 -15.94 51.42 8.10
CA SER A 261 -15.44 52.39 7.11
C SER A 261 -16.32 52.41 5.86
N HIS A 262 -16.28 53.53 5.12
CA HIS A 262 -16.93 53.67 3.82
C HIS A 262 -16.42 52.64 2.79
N ASP A 263 -15.27 52.00 3.04
CA ASP A 263 -14.63 50.99 2.17
C ASP A 263 -14.92 49.53 2.55
N ASP A 264 -15.67 49.24 3.62
CA ASP A 264 -15.87 47.85 4.06
C ASP A 264 -16.85 47.10 3.14
N SER A 265 -16.38 46.01 2.52
CA SER A 265 -17.21 45.11 1.70
C SER A 265 -17.88 44.01 2.55
N PRO A 266 -19.10 43.56 2.17
CA PRO A 266 -19.72 42.40 2.79
C PRO A 266 -18.95 41.11 2.45
N CYS A 267 -18.82 40.22 3.41
CA CYS A 267 -18.19 38.92 3.28
C CYS A 267 -19.13 37.81 3.80
N LEU A 268 -19.23 36.73 3.06
CA LEU A 268 -19.80 35.47 3.52
C LEU A 268 -18.80 34.77 4.43
N ILE A 269 -19.18 34.38 5.64
CA ILE A 269 -18.33 33.58 6.54
C ILE A 269 -18.82 32.15 6.62
N ILE A 270 -17.90 31.18 6.52
CA ILE A 270 -18.18 29.77 6.70
C ILE A 270 -18.28 29.45 8.20
N LYS A 271 -19.41 28.89 8.64
CA LYS A 271 -19.69 28.60 10.05
C LYS A 271 -19.75 27.11 10.36
N ASP A 272 -20.05 26.29 9.37
CA ASP A 272 -20.12 24.84 9.48
C ASP A 272 -19.44 24.19 8.27
N SER A 273 -19.06 22.92 8.41
CA SER A 273 -18.40 22.18 7.33
C SER A 273 -19.32 22.03 6.12
N LEU A 274 -18.73 22.10 4.94
CA LEU A 274 -19.41 21.81 3.68
C LEU A 274 -19.08 20.37 3.28
N ASP A 275 -20.03 19.73 2.60
CA ASP A 275 -19.93 18.35 2.12
C ASP A 275 -20.67 18.30 0.79
N TYR A 276 -19.93 18.03 -0.29
CA TYR A 276 -20.41 17.98 -1.67
C TYR A 276 -21.37 16.82 -1.87
N GLU A 277 -21.05 15.65 -1.29
CA GLU A 277 -21.85 14.42 -1.35
C GLU A 277 -23.23 14.63 -0.71
N MET A 278 -23.31 15.45 0.34
CA MET A 278 -24.57 15.85 0.95
C MET A 278 -25.30 16.97 0.19
N LYS A 279 -24.60 18.06 -0.17
CA LYS A 279 -25.24 19.22 -0.82
C LYS A 279 -24.29 20.02 -1.73
N GLN A 280 -24.53 19.89 -3.03
CA GLN A 280 -23.68 20.49 -4.08
C GLN A 280 -23.90 21.98 -4.34
N TYR A 281 -25.04 22.55 -3.95
CA TYR A 281 -25.34 23.97 -4.16
C TYR A 281 -26.24 24.58 -3.10
N TYR A 282 -26.06 25.88 -2.88
CA TYR A 282 -26.90 26.71 -2.04
C TYR A 282 -27.35 27.95 -2.82
N SER A 283 -28.60 28.36 -2.62
CA SER A 283 -29.15 29.61 -3.14
C SER A 283 -29.49 30.53 -1.97
N ILE A 284 -28.88 31.70 -1.92
CA ILE A 284 -29.14 32.72 -0.89
C ILE A 284 -29.33 34.07 -1.55
N GLU A 285 -29.87 35.05 -0.83
CA GLU A 285 -30.04 36.42 -1.32
C GLU A 285 -29.30 37.38 -0.41
N LEU A 286 -28.49 38.27 -0.99
CA LEU A 286 -27.89 39.40 -0.29
C LEU A 286 -28.78 40.61 -0.47
N ILE A 287 -29.28 41.15 0.64
CA ILE A 287 -30.13 42.33 0.69
C ILE A 287 -29.30 43.50 1.20
N ALA A 288 -29.29 44.60 0.45
CA ALA A 288 -28.64 45.86 0.81
C ALA A 288 -29.71 46.94 1.00
N CYS A 289 -29.78 47.53 2.20
CA CYS A 289 -30.77 48.53 2.57
C CYS A 289 -30.09 49.75 3.20
N GLU A 290 -30.69 50.93 3.10
CA GLU A 290 -30.24 52.10 3.83
C GLU A 290 -30.61 52.04 5.33
N SER A 291 -29.83 52.70 6.18
CA SER A 291 -30.09 52.77 7.61
C SER A 291 -31.25 53.72 7.96
N GLY A 292 -32.39 53.18 8.41
CA GLY A 292 -33.52 53.97 8.92
C GLY A 292 -34.75 54.07 8.01
N TYR A 293 -34.71 53.44 6.82
CA TYR A 293 -35.81 53.40 5.85
C TYR A 293 -36.48 52.02 5.78
N SER A 294 -37.68 51.97 5.19
CA SER A 294 -38.52 50.76 5.13
C SER A 294 -37.96 49.72 4.14
N SER A 295 -38.33 48.44 4.28
CA SER A 295 -37.83 47.35 3.41
C SER A 295 -38.16 47.48 1.92
N MET A 296 -38.97 48.48 1.52
CA MET A 296 -39.28 48.76 0.12
C MET A 296 -38.12 49.38 -0.66
N ASP A 297 -37.09 49.89 0.04
CA ASP A 297 -35.99 50.67 -0.54
C ASP A 297 -34.67 49.88 -0.66
N CYS A 298 -34.73 48.54 -0.60
CA CYS A 298 -33.55 47.68 -0.64
C CYS A 298 -33.22 47.12 -2.04
N ALA A 299 -31.93 46.88 -2.31
CA ALA A 299 -31.48 46.04 -3.42
C ALA A 299 -31.33 44.59 -2.99
N ILE A 300 -31.66 43.67 -3.91
CA ILE A 300 -31.54 42.21 -3.71
C ILE A 300 -30.60 41.65 -4.77
N LEU A 301 -29.63 40.86 -4.34
CA LEU A 301 -28.72 40.12 -5.18
C LEU A 301 -28.88 38.61 -4.91
N PRO A 302 -29.47 37.84 -5.83
CA PRO A 302 -29.45 36.39 -5.75
C PRO A 302 -28.01 35.88 -5.86
N ILE A 303 -27.58 35.01 -4.95
CA ILE A 303 -26.26 34.39 -4.92
C ILE A 303 -26.44 32.88 -5.05
N LYS A 304 -25.78 32.30 -6.05
CA LYS A 304 -25.67 30.86 -6.21
C LYS A 304 -24.28 30.41 -5.76
N ILE A 305 -24.25 29.59 -4.73
CA ILE A 305 -23.02 29.00 -4.20
C ILE A 305 -22.92 27.58 -4.73
N SER A 306 -21.86 27.27 -5.47
CA SER A 306 -21.55 25.93 -5.94
C SER A 306 -20.40 25.35 -5.13
N ILE A 307 -20.60 24.16 -4.59
CA ILE A 307 -19.57 23.42 -3.88
C ILE A 307 -18.71 22.69 -4.90
N ILE A 308 -17.39 22.77 -4.75
CA ILE A 308 -16.41 22.02 -5.52
C ILE A 308 -16.00 20.83 -4.67
N ASP A 309 -16.24 19.65 -5.21
CA ASP A 309 -15.78 18.35 -4.73
C ASP A 309 -14.25 18.32 -4.60
N ILE A 310 -13.79 17.77 -3.48
CA ILE A 310 -12.43 17.44 -3.13
C ILE A 310 -12.37 15.94 -2.84
N ASN A 311 -11.35 15.26 -3.35
CA ASN A 311 -11.15 13.82 -3.15
C ASN A 311 -10.85 13.45 -1.68
N ASP A 312 -11.87 13.39 -0.84
CA ASP A 312 -11.78 13.14 0.59
C ASP A 312 -12.43 11.82 1.02
N ASN A 313 -13.20 11.18 0.14
CA ASN A 313 -13.68 9.83 0.34
C ASN A 313 -12.73 8.81 -0.29
N LYS A 314 -12.55 7.69 0.43
CA LYS A 314 -11.79 6.55 -0.10
C LYS A 314 -12.77 5.60 -0.78
N PRO A 315 -12.34 4.91 -1.86
CA PRO A 315 -13.14 3.86 -2.45
C PRO A 315 -13.50 2.80 -1.40
N LYS A 316 -14.62 2.11 -1.59
CA LYS A 316 -15.09 1.02 -0.73
C LYS A 316 -15.45 -0.20 -1.56
N PHE A 317 -14.96 -1.38 -1.17
CA PHE A 317 -15.37 -2.63 -1.79
C PHE A 317 -16.85 -2.91 -1.48
N ILE A 318 -17.63 -3.18 -2.52
CA ILE A 318 -19.00 -3.71 -2.40
C ILE A 318 -19.03 -5.22 -2.65
N PHE A 319 -18.07 -5.74 -3.43
CA PHE A 319 -17.91 -7.18 -3.59
C PHE A 319 -16.46 -7.55 -3.96
N PRO A 320 -15.89 -8.60 -3.33
CA PRO A 320 -16.40 -9.29 -2.13
C PRO A 320 -16.39 -8.37 -0.91
N LEU A 321 -17.12 -8.67 0.17
CA LEU A 321 -17.16 -7.84 1.39
C LEU A 321 -16.11 -8.25 2.44
N GLU A 322 -15.80 -9.54 2.55
CA GLU A 322 -14.88 -10.08 3.58
C GLU A 322 -13.43 -9.68 3.34
N ASN A 323 -12.66 -9.28 4.35
CA ASN A 323 -11.26 -8.84 4.19
C ASN A 323 -10.36 -9.90 3.51
N TYR A 324 -10.68 -11.17 3.71
CA TYR A 324 -10.08 -12.31 3.03
C TYR A 324 -11.18 -13.03 2.26
N TYR A 325 -11.02 -13.16 0.94
CA TYR A 325 -11.98 -13.88 0.10
C TYR A 325 -11.29 -15.07 -0.55
N SER A 326 -11.82 -16.26 -0.34
CA SER A 326 -11.27 -17.48 -0.94
C SER A 326 -12.22 -18.08 -1.98
N LEU A 327 -11.64 -18.62 -3.06
CA LEU A 327 -12.38 -19.39 -4.05
C LEU A 327 -11.64 -20.67 -4.38
N ASN A 328 -12.42 -21.73 -4.61
CA ASN A 328 -11.89 -22.96 -5.16
C ASN A 328 -12.00 -22.93 -6.69
N ILE A 329 -10.89 -23.12 -7.38
CA ILE A 329 -10.80 -23.11 -8.85
C ILE A 329 -10.17 -24.40 -9.34
N SER A 330 -10.71 -24.98 -10.40
CA SER A 330 -10.16 -26.22 -10.99
C SER A 330 -8.89 -25.94 -11.79
N GLU A 331 -7.91 -26.85 -11.79
CA GLU A 331 -6.67 -26.63 -12.53
C GLU A 331 -6.82 -26.69 -14.07
N ASN A 332 -7.84 -27.38 -14.59
CA ASN A 332 -8.16 -27.44 -16.02
C ASN A 332 -8.99 -26.26 -16.55
N LEU A 333 -9.16 -25.19 -15.77
CA LEU A 333 -9.89 -24.04 -16.26
C LEU A 333 -9.23 -23.48 -17.54
N PRO A 334 -10.00 -23.24 -18.61
CA PRO A 334 -9.47 -22.62 -19.82
C PRO A 334 -8.88 -21.24 -19.54
N ILE A 335 -7.80 -20.89 -20.24
CA ILE A 335 -7.26 -19.52 -20.24
C ILE A 335 -8.37 -18.55 -20.70
N GLY A 336 -8.47 -17.42 -20.02
CA GLY A 336 -9.49 -16.40 -20.25
C GLY A 336 -10.76 -16.59 -19.42
N THR A 337 -10.89 -17.67 -18.64
CA THR A 337 -12.05 -17.89 -17.75
C THR A 337 -12.19 -16.73 -16.77
N LEU A 338 -13.41 -16.17 -16.64
CA LEU A 338 -13.76 -15.19 -15.62
C LEU A 338 -13.90 -15.89 -14.26
N LEU A 339 -13.05 -15.51 -13.31
CA LEU A 339 -13.02 -16.14 -11.98
C LEU A 339 -13.79 -15.32 -10.96
N LEU A 340 -13.63 -14.00 -11.00
CA LEU A 340 -14.21 -13.07 -10.06
C LEU A 340 -14.29 -11.70 -10.70
N LYS A 341 -15.29 -10.90 -10.30
CA LYS A 341 -15.34 -9.47 -10.62
C LYS A 341 -15.25 -8.69 -9.32
N ILE A 342 -14.27 -7.80 -9.23
CA ILE A 342 -14.11 -6.91 -8.09
C ILE A 342 -14.98 -5.69 -8.32
N GLU A 343 -15.76 -5.35 -7.31
CA GLU A 343 -16.65 -4.21 -7.36
C GLU A 343 -16.35 -3.29 -6.17
N ALA A 344 -16.06 -2.04 -6.48
CA ALA A 344 -15.87 -0.98 -5.53
C ALA A 344 -16.65 0.25 -5.97
N ILE A 345 -17.00 1.09 -5.00
CA ILE A 345 -17.68 2.36 -5.22
C ILE A 345 -16.88 3.47 -4.54
N ASP A 346 -16.90 4.64 -5.14
CA ASP A 346 -16.47 5.88 -4.51
C ASP A 346 -17.64 6.86 -4.60
N ILE A 347 -17.86 7.61 -3.53
CA ILE A 347 -19.01 8.52 -3.41
C ILE A 347 -18.69 9.93 -3.90
N ASP A 348 -17.41 10.23 -4.17
CA ASP A 348 -16.99 11.49 -4.79
C ASP A 348 -17.52 11.60 -6.23
N SER A 349 -17.15 12.64 -6.97
CA SER A 349 -17.63 12.91 -8.33
C SER A 349 -16.53 13.05 -9.39
N GLY A 350 -16.89 12.78 -10.65
CA GLY A 350 -15.98 12.96 -11.78
C GLY A 350 -14.75 12.05 -11.70
N GLU A 351 -13.55 12.64 -11.75
CA GLU A 351 -12.29 11.88 -11.64
C GLU A 351 -12.01 11.45 -10.19
N ASN A 352 -12.55 12.14 -9.17
CA ASN A 352 -12.39 11.77 -7.77
C ASN A 352 -13.06 10.42 -7.47
N SER A 353 -14.17 10.07 -8.13
CA SER A 353 -14.77 8.73 -8.01
C SER A 353 -14.42 7.73 -9.11
N ARG A 354 -13.53 8.11 -10.04
CA ARG A 354 -13.17 7.23 -11.14
C ARG A 354 -12.16 6.18 -10.69
N LEU A 355 -12.61 4.91 -10.67
CA LEU A 355 -11.82 3.80 -10.16
C LEU A 355 -10.96 3.12 -11.23
N THR A 356 -9.73 2.80 -10.86
CA THR A 356 -8.79 1.98 -11.61
C THR A 356 -8.39 0.76 -10.79
N TYR A 357 -8.43 -0.42 -11.43
CA TYR A 357 -8.14 -1.71 -10.80
C TYR A 357 -6.76 -2.24 -11.21
N SER A 358 -6.04 -2.83 -10.27
CA SER A 358 -4.78 -3.55 -10.55
C SER A 358 -4.60 -4.72 -9.60
N LEU A 359 -3.70 -5.65 -9.91
CA LEU A 359 -3.38 -6.78 -9.04
C LEU A 359 -1.87 -6.96 -8.89
N THR A 360 -1.48 -7.55 -7.78
CA THR A 360 -0.15 -8.12 -7.55
C THR A 360 -0.32 -9.59 -7.15
N GLN A 361 0.57 -10.45 -7.63
CA GLN A 361 0.52 -11.89 -7.33
C GLN A 361 1.76 -12.29 -6.55
N ASN A 362 1.56 -12.89 -5.37
CA ASN A 362 2.65 -13.46 -4.58
C ASN A 362 2.87 -14.90 -5.04
N SER A 363 3.88 -15.12 -5.88
CA SER A 363 4.25 -16.48 -6.30
C SER A 363 5.22 -17.09 -5.28
N PHE A 364 4.69 -17.90 -4.36
CA PHE A 364 5.51 -18.84 -3.59
C PHE A 364 5.97 -19.97 -4.51
N ARG A 365 6.89 -19.70 -5.44
CA ARG A 365 7.62 -20.80 -6.09
C ARG A 365 8.48 -21.44 -5.03
N LYS A 366 8.15 -22.66 -4.61
CA LYS A 366 9.11 -23.55 -3.95
C LYS A 366 10.28 -23.66 -4.93
N LYS A 367 11.38 -22.95 -4.65
CA LYS A 367 12.62 -23.05 -5.42
C LYS A 367 13.13 -24.46 -5.16
N LEU A 368 12.63 -25.42 -5.92
CA LEU A 368 13.27 -26.73 -6.08
C LEU A 368 14.62 -26.39 -6.68
N VAL A 369 15.66 -26.45 -5.85
CA VAL A 369 17.05 -26.43 -6.29
C VAL A 369 17.24 -27.73 -7.06
N THR A 370 16.85 -27.75 -8.34
CA THR A 370 17.40 -28.71 -9.28
C THR A 370 18.83 -28.28 -9.51
N MET A 371 19.77 -29.04 -8.96
CA MET A 371 21.16 -29.03 -9.37
C MET A 371 21.21 -29.56 -10.80
N GLU A 372 20.84 -28.73 -11.77
CA GLU A 372 21.15 -28.99 -13.17
C GLU A 372 22.65 -28.83 -13.31
N THR A 373 23.27 -29.97 -13.59
CA THR A 373 24.67 -30.11 -13.94
C THR A 373 25.05 -29.07 -14.99
N ASN A 374 26.06 -28.25 -14.67
CA ASN A 374 26.76 -27.37 -15.59
C ASN A 374 27.14 -28.12 -16.87
N ASN A 375 26.33 -28.00 -17.92
CA ASN A 375 26.80 -28.19 -19.27
C ASN A 375 27.14 -26.81 -19.82
N ASN A 376 28.44 -26.54 -19.84
CA ASN A 376 29.05 -25.44 -20.55
C ASN A 376 28.75 -25.60 -22.04
N ASP A 377 27.77 -24.86 -22.55
CA ASP A 377 27.78 -24.45 -23.94
C ASP A 377 27.91 -22.93 -24.00
N ASN A 378 29.15 -22.53 -24.25
CA ASN A 378 29.51 -21.19 -24.68
C ASN A 378 28.82 -20.91 -26.01
N ASN A 379 27.86 -20.00 -26.02
CA ASN A 379 27.66 -19.12 -27.17
C ASN A 379 27.30 -17.72 -26.69
N ASN A 380 28.29 -16.84 -26.88
CA ASN A 380 28.13 -15.40 -26.86
C ASN A 380 27.12 -15.00 -27.93
N ASP A 381 26.08 -14.26 -27.54
CA ASP A 381 25.60 -13.21 -28.42
C ASP A 381 25.25 -11.95 -27.61
N TYR A 382 25.77 -10.83 -28.09
CA TYR A 382 25.87 -9.55 -27.41
C TYR A 382 24.64 -8.68 -27.69
N SER A 383 24.27 -7.91 -26.65
CA SER A 383 23.58 -6.61 -26.70
C SER A 383 22.06 -6.60 -26.93
N ASN A 384 21.31 -6.08 -25.97
CA ASN A 384 21.14 -4.62 -25.85
C ASN A 384 20.47 -4.20 -24.53
N ASN A 385 20.90 -3.03 -24.08
CA ASN A 385 20.35 -2.27 -22.97
C ASN A 385 18.86 -1.97 -23.16
N ASP A 386 18.06 -2.23 -22.14
CA ASP A 386 16.90 -1.42 -21.81
C ASP A 386 16.73 -1.36 -20.29
N ASN A 387 17.22 -0.27 -19.70
CA ASN A 387 16.86 0.16 -18.36
C ASN A 387 15.43 0.70 -18.40
N ASN A 388 14.47 -0.22 -18.35
CA ASN A 388 13.08 0.07 -17.99
C ASN A 388 12.68 -0.82 -16.82
N HIS A 389 12.84 -0.28 -15.60
CA HIS A 389 12.14 -0.78 -14.42
C HIS A 389 10.63 -0.56 -14.58
N ASN A 390 9.97 -1.42 -15.37
CA ASN A 390 8.52 -1.61 -15.43
C ASN A 390 8.13 -2.88 -16.23
N GLN A 391 8.89 -3.98 -16.08
CA GLN A 391 8.48 -5.30 -16.58
C GLN A 391 8.78 -6.40 -15.56
N SER A 392 8.03 -6.38 -14.46
CA SER A 392 7.78 -7.57 -13.64
C SER A 392 6.36 -8.09 -13.86
N ASN A 393 5.85 -8.00 -15.10
CA ASN A 393 4.48 -8.40 -15.45
C ASN A 393 4.40 -9.59 -16.42
N SER A 394 5.49 -10.30 -16.72
CA SER A 394 5.46 -11.34 -17.76
C SER A 394 5.08 -12.76 -17.27
N PHE A 395 4.74 -13.00 -16.00
CA PHE A 395 4.37 -14.35 -15.53
C PHE A 395 3.30 -14.41 -14.43
N ASN A 396 2.35 -13.45 -14.39
CA ASN A 396 1.21 -13.59 -13.49
C ASN A 396 0.19 -14.57 -14.09
N GLN A 397 -0.28 -15.53 -13.28
CA GLN A 397 -1.30 -16.51 -13.65
C GLN A 397 -2.68 -15.88 -13.79
N PHE A 398 -2.90 -14.70 -13.20
CA PHE A 398 -4.14 -13.94 -13.27
C PHE A 398 -3.91 -12.55 -13.88
N ILE A 399 -4.94 -12.05 -14.57
CA ILE A 399 -5.02 -10.68 -15.08
C ILE A 399 -6.30 -10.03 -14.56
N ILE A 400 -6.25 -8.72 -14.31
CA ILE A 400 -7.43 -7.92 -13.97
C ILE A 400 -7.66 -6.84 -15.02
N ASN A 401 -8.91 -6.66 -15.42
CA ASN A 401 -9.28 -5.54 -16.29
C ASN A 401 -9.31 -4.24 -15.46
N PRO A 402 -8.50 -3.22 -15.83
CA PRO A 402 -8.33 -2.01 -15.03
C PRO A 402 -9.57 -1.12 -14.97
N ASN A 403 -10.56 -1.33 -15.85
CA ASN A 403 -11.75 -0.48 -15.94
C ASN A 403 -12.99 -1.09 -15.26
N ASN A 404 -13.05 -2.42 -15.09
CA ASN A 404 -14.27 -3.09 -14.59
C ASN A 404 -14.02 -4.15 -13.52
N GLY A 405 -12.76 -4.37 -13.12
CA GLY A 405 -12.40 -5.26 -12.02
C GLY A 405 -12.53 -6.76 -12.33
N GLU A 406 -12.79 -7.17 -13.57
CA GLU A 406 -12.84 -8.59 -13.94
C GLU A 406 -11.46 -9.25 -13.83
N ILE A 407 -11.36 -10.28 -13.00
CA ILE A 407 -10.19 -11.13 -12.84
C ILE A 407 -10.37 -12.38 -13.71
N ARG A 408 -9.41 -12.59 -14.61
CA ARG A 408 -9.39 -13.73 -15.54
C ARG A 408 -8.12 -14.54 -15.41
N LEU A 409 -8.25 -15.83 -15.73
CA LEU A 409 -7.11 -16.72 -15.84
C LEU A 409 -6.25 -16.35 -17.06
N ASN A 410 -4.94 -16.19 -16.86
CA ASN A 410 -3.98 -15.82 -17.91
C ASN A 410 -3.08 -16.99 -18.30
N GLN A 411 -2.86 -17.95 -17.39
CA GLN A 411 -1.99 -19.12 -17.60
C GLN A 411 -2.65 -20.37 -17.04
N LEU A 412 -2.25 -21.54 -17.55
CA LEU A 412 -2.71 -22.82 -17.01
C LEU A 412 -2.28 -22.99 -15.55
N LEU A 413 -3.11 -23.68 -14.79
CA LEU A 413 -2.85 -24.00 -13.39
C LEU A 413 -2.38 -25.46 -13.30
N HIS A 414 -1.54 -25.72 -12.31
CA HIS A 414 -1.02 -27.05 -12.01
C HIS A 414 -1.07 -27.27 -10.49
N ALA A 415 -2.05 -28.05 -10.04
CA ALA A 415 -2.30 -28.29 -8.62
C ALA A 415 -1.12 -28.99 -7.93
N HIS A 416 -0.44 -29.91 -8.65
CA HIS A 416 0.76 -30.59 -8.19
C HIS A 416 1.98 -29.66 -7.99
N VAL A 417 1.99 -28.47 -8.60
CA VAL A 417 3.05 -27.46 -8.42
C VAL A 417 2.69 -26.50 -7.28
N THR A 418 1.47 -25.99 -7.30
CA THR A 418 0.96 -25.02 -6.32
C THR A 418 -0.51 -25.31 -6.01
N GLN A 419 -0.85 -25.54 -4.74
CA GLN A 419 -2.22 -25.78 -4.31
C GLN A 419 -2.98 -24.50 -3.96
N GLN A 420 -2.28 -23.40 -3.75
CA GLN A 420 -2.85 -22.11 -3.38
C GLN A 420 -2.10 -20.97 -4.04
N ILE A 421 -2.84 -19.96 -4.49
CA ILE A 421 -2.26 -18.72 -5.03
C ILE A 421 -2.94 -17.53 -4.38
N GLU A 422 -2.13 -16.64 -3.83
CA GLU A 422 -2.59 -15.39 -3.23
C GLU A 422 -2.34 -14.23 -4.20
N ILE A 423 -3.40 -13.45 -4.45
CA ILE A 423 -3.30 -12.17 -5.14
C ILE A 423 -3.79 -11.04 -4.24
N ILE A 424 -3.20 -9.87 -4.40
CA ILE A 424 -3.65 -8.63 -3.76
C ILE A 424 -4.18 -7.72 -4.86
N VAL A 425 -5.48 -7.47 -4.83
CA VAL A 425 -6.14 -6.51 -5.70
C VAL A 425 -6.04 -5.13 -5.08
N HIS A 426 -5.74 -4.15 -5.92
CA HIS A 426 -5.67 -2.75 -5.59
C HIS A 426 -6.74 -1.99 -6.37
N VAL A 427 -7.48 -1.13 -5.69
CA VAL A 427 -8.42 -0.21 -6.31
C VAL A 427 -8.04 1.20 -5.89
N ASN A 428 -7.90 2.06 -6.88
CA ASN A 428 -7.47 3.42 -6.72
C ASN A 428 -8.50 4.34 -7.36
N ASP A 429 -8.80 5.46 -6.73
CA ASP A 429 -9.45 6.57 -7.44
C ASP A 429 -8.44 7.27 -8.36
N ASN A 430 -8.92 8.25 -9.15
CA ASN A 430 -8.06 9.10 -9.97
C ASN A 430 -7.97 10.54 -9.41
N GLY A 431 -8.49 10.78 -8.21
CA GLY A 431 -8.49 12.08 -7.56
C GLY A 431 -7.13 12.48 -7.00
N LEU A 432 -7.03 13.73 -6.54
CA LEU A 432 -5.83 14.25 -5.85
C LEU A 432 -6.22 14.77 -4.46
N PRO A 433 -5.68 14.20 -3.37
CA PRO A 433 -4.71 13.09 -3.32
C PRO A 433 -5.35 11.75 -3.66
N MET A 434 -4.63 10.88 -4.39
CA MET A 434 -5.16 9.56 -4.78
C MET A 434 -5.37 8.67 -3.55
N HIS A 435 -6.57 8.11 -3.37
CA HIS A 435 -6.81 7.08 -2.36
C HIS A 435 -6.74 5.68 -2.95
N LYS A 436 -6.25 4.75 -2.12
CA LYS A 436 -6.04 3.35 -2.47
C LYS A 436 -6.63 2.44 -1.41
N ILE A 437 -7.41 1.47 -1.85
CA ILE A 437 -7.81 0.31 -1.05
C ILE A 437 -7.22 -0.97 -1.63
N SER A 438 -7.03 -1.98 -0.79
CA SER A 438 -6.46 -3.25 -1.22
C SER A 438 -7.19 -4.42 -0.59
N LYS A 439 -7.20 -5.55 -1.29
CA LYS A 439 -7.90 -6.76 -0.87
C LYS A 439 -7.16 -8.03 -1.28
N THR A 440 -7.00 -8.95 -0.34
CA THR A 440 -6.36 -10.23 -0.58
C THR A 440 -7.38 -11.29 -1.02
N ILE A 441 -7.05 -12.01 -2.08
CA ILE A 441 -7.87 -13.08 -2.65
C ILE A 441 -7.02 -14.34 -2.71
N LEU A 442 -7.55 -15.42 -2.13
CA LEU A 442 -6.89 -16.71 -2.06
C LEU A 442 -7.58 -17.70 -2.98
N PHE A 443 -6.89 -18.13 -4.03
CA PHE A 443 -7.37 -19.20 -4.89
C PHE A 443 -6.84 -20.54 -4.37
N HIS A 444 -7.75 -21.44 -4.01
CA HIS A 444 -7.44 -22.85 -3.77
C HIS A 444 -7.59 -23.60 -5.09
N ILE A 445 -6.50 -24.22 -5.53
CA ILE A 445 -6.50 -25.00 -6.77
C ILE A 445 -7.00 -26.41 -6.44
N ILE A 446 -8.14 -26.78 -7.01
CA ILE A 446 -8.68 -28.13 -6.96
C ILE A 446 -7.92 -28.96 -8.00
N ASP A 447 -7.26 -29.99 -7.50
CA ASP A 447 -6.64 -31.06 -8.27
C ASP A 447 -7.69 -31.88 -9.02
N ILE A 448 -7.41 -32.23 -10.26
CA ILE A 448 -8.25 -33.12 -11.07
C ILE A 448 -7.45 -34.38 -11.41
N ASN A 449 -8.16 -35.50 -11.61
CA ASN A 449 -7.51 -36.74 -11.99
C ASN A 449 -7.05 -36.71 -13.46
N ASN A 450 -5.86 -36.18 -13.73
CA ASN A 450 -5.31 -35.99 -15.08
C ASN A 450 -3.89 -36.58 -15.28
N HIS A 451 -3.28 -37.15 -14.24
CA HIS A 451 -2.05 -37.93 -14.36
C HIS A 451 -2.34 -39.39 -14.06
N ALA A 452 -1.89 -40.29 -14.95
CA ALA A 452 -2.01 -41.71 -14.71
C ALA A 452 -0.84 -42.23 -13.85
N PRO A 453 -1.02 -43.30 -13.06
CA PRO A 453 0.04 -43.87 -12.25
C PRO A 453 1.27 -44.25 -13.07
N LYS A 454 2.46 -43.82 -12.68
CA LYS A 454 3.71 -44.22 -13.32
C LYS A 454 4.31 -45.43 -12.61
N ILE A 455 4.60 -46.50 -13.35
CA ILE A 455 5.19 -47.74 -12.82
C ILE A 455 6.67 -47.81 -13.21
N GLN A 456 7.54 -48.04 -12.23
CA GLN A 456 8.97 -48.30 -12.41
C GLN A 456 9.35 -49.63 -11.76
N ILE A 457 9.97 -50.51 -12.54
CA ILE A 457 10.48 -51.79 -12.04
C ILE A 457 11.95 -51.63 -11.71
N LYS A 458 12.29 -51.82 -10.44
CA LYS A 458 13.66 -51.81 -9.94
C LYS A 458 14.10 -53.24 -9.69
N LYS A 459 14.92 -53.76 -10.60
CA LYS A 459 15.58 -55.05 -10.43
C LYS A 459 16.65 -54.96 -9.34
N ILE A 460 16.75 -55.99 -8.51
CA ILE A 460 17.91 -56.21 -7.64
C ILE A 460 18.97 -56.87 -8.54
N ASP A 461 19.89 -56.08 -9.10
CA ASP A 461 21.03 -56.58 -9.86
C ASP A 461 22.31 -56.45 -9.03
N CYS A 462 23.14 -57.48 -9.05
CA CYS A 462 24.22 -57.71 -8.09
C CYS A 462 25.40 -56.74 -8.20
N ASN A 463 25.44 -55.90 -9.24
CA ASN A 463 26.51 -54.91 -9.44
C ASN A 463 26.02 -53.47 -9.61
N LYS A 464 24.70 -53.23 -9.69
CA LYS A 464 24.08 -51.89 -9.77
C LYS A 464 22.61 -51.97 -9.34
N PHE A 465 22.20 -51.15 -8.38
CA PHE A 465 20.77 -50.86 -8.22
C PHE A 465 20.29 -49.95 -9.37
N ASN A 466 19.02 -50.09 -9.77
CA ASN A 466 18.34 -49.28 -10.80
C ASN A 466 18.82 -49.47 -12.24
N ILE A 467 18.72 -50.70 -12.77
CA ILE A 467 18.49 -50.83 -14.20
C ILE A 467 16.98 -50.87 -14.38
N GLU A 468 16.40 -49.78 -14.89
CA GLU A 468 15.02 -49.78 -15.39
C GLU A 468 14.95 -50.83 -16.50
N SER A 469 14.43 -52.01 -16.16
CA SER A 469 14.32 -53.12 -17.08
C SER A 469 13.02 -53.85 -16.80
N ASN A 470 12.26 -54.05 -17.86
CA ASN A 470 11.07 -54.87 -17.84
C ASN A 470 11.43 -56.37 -17.95
N GLU A 471 12.68 -56.74 -17.64
CA GLU A 471 13.20 -58.10 -17.68
C GLU A 471 14.04 -58.41 -16.43
N ILE A 472 13.66 -59.45 -15.69
CA ILE A 472 14.38 -59.94 -14.51
C ILE A 472 14.82 -61.38 -14.77
N LYS A 473 16.11 -61.65 -14.57
CA LYS A 473 16.69 -63.00 -14.66
C LYS A 473 16.87 -63.57 -13.27
N ILE A 474 16.34 -64.77 -13.03
CA ILE A 474 16.38 -65.44 -11.72
C ILE A 474 16.96 -66.86 -11.82
N SER A 475 17.50 -67.34 -10.70
CA SER A 475 18.06 -68.70 -10.58
C SER A 475 17.00 -69.78 -10.64
N ASN A 476 17.29 -70.86 -11.33
CA ASN A 476 16.54 -72.11 -11.23
C ASN A 476 16.61 -72.77 -9.83
N LYS A 477 17.43 -72.25 -8.92
CA LYS A 477 17.52 -72.70 -7.51
C LYS A 477 16.99 -71.69 -6.50
N ILE A 478 16.28 -70.65 -6.93
CA ILE A 478 15.74 -69.64 -6.02
C ILE A 478 14.71 -70.26 -5.05
N GLU A 479 14.76 -69.84 -3.79
CA GLU A 479 13.90 -70.36 -2.74
C GLU A 479 12.52 -69.68 -2.76
N SER A 480 11.52 -70.35 -2.21
CA SER A 480 10.21 -69.73 -1.98
C SER A 480 10.38 -68.61 -0.95
N GLY A 481 9.71 -67.48 -1.17
CA GLY A 481 9.81 -66.32 -0.29
C GLY A 481 10.96 -65.36 -0.63
N SER A 482 11.87 -65.69 -1.55
CA SER A 482 12.94 -64.78 -1.98
C SER A 482 12.40 -63.54 -2.71
N TYR A 483 13.00 -62.38 -2.43
CA TYR A 483 12.72 -61.12 -3.12
C TYR A 483 13.58 -60.99 -4.38
N ILE A 484 12.97 -60.57 -5.49
CA ILE A 484 13.66 -60.48 -6.81
C ILE A 484 13.61 -59.08 -7.43
N GLY A 485 12.88 -58.16 -6.82
CA GLY A 485 12.77 -56.78 -7.29
C GLY A 485 11.79 -55.96 -6.48
N PHE A 486 11.75 -54.67 -6.78
CA PHE A 486 10.76 -53.72 -6.27
C PHE A 486 10.00 -53.08 -7.42
N ILE A 487 8.73 -52.77 -7.19
CA ILE A 487 7.92 -51.97 -8.09
C ILE A 487 7.61 -50.67 -7.38
N VAL A 488 8.06 -49.57 -7.95
CA VAL A 488 7.78 -48.21 -7.47
C VAL A 488 6.67 -47.65 -8.33
N VAL A 489 5.61 -47.19 -7.69
CA VAL A 489 4.46 -46.58 -8.37
C VAL A 489 4.28 -45.18 -7.82
N SER A 490 4.20 -44.19 -8.70
CA SER A 490 4.01 -42.80 -8.31
C SER A 490 2.91 -42.19 -9.14
N ASP A 491 2.06 -41.39 -8.51
CA ASP A 491 1.08 -40.56 -9.19
C ASP A 491 1.37 -39.09 -8.87
N ALA A 492 1.20 -38.22 -9.88
CA ALA A 492 1.47 -36.79 -9.72
C ALA A 492 0.25 -36.04 -9.17
N ASP A 493 -0.94 -36.63 -9.25
CA ASP A 493 -2.17 -36.07 -8.72
C ASP A 493 -2.19 -36.09 -7.18
N LEU A 494 -3.07 -35.30 -6.58
CA LEU A 494 -3.10 -35.07 -5.14
C LEU A 494 -4.28 -35.79 -4.47
N GLY A 495 -4.15 -36.06 -3.17
CA GLY A 495 -5.23 -36.66 -2.38
C GLY A 495 -5.66 -38.03 -2.91
N GLN A 496 -6.95 -38.25 -3.13
CA GLN A 496 -7.49 -39.52 -3.66
C GLN A 496 -7.13 -39.76 -5.13
N ASN A 497 -6.95 -38.69 -5.93
CA ASN A 497 -6.54 -38.83 -7.33
C ASN A 497 -5.14 -39.43 -7.42
N GLY A 498 -4.23 -39.06 -6.51
CA GLY A 498 -2.89 -39.65 -6.43
C GLY A 498 -2.77 -41.00 -5.72
N GLN A 499 -3.86 -41.56 -5.18
CA GLN A 499 -3.83 -42.86 -4.50
C GLN A 499 -3.92 -44.00 -5.52
N VAL A 500 -3.05 -45.00 -5.40
CA VAL A 500 -2.96 -46.07 -6.41
C VAL A 500 -3.17 -47.46 -5.80
N THR A 501 -3.78 -48.37 -6.57
CA THR A 501 -3.84 -49.80 -6.29
C THR A 501 -3.36 -50.61 -7.48
N CYS A 502 -2.41 -51.51 -7.22
CA CYS A 502 -1.82 -52.37 -8.24
C CYS A 502 -2.25 -53.83 -8.11
N HIS A 503 -2.50 -54.46 -9.25
CA HIS A 503 -2.86 -55.87 -9.38
C HIS A 503 -1.97 -56.52 -10.42
N GLN A 504 -1.68 -57.81 -10.23
CA GLN A 504 -0.91 -58.60 -11.18
C GLN A 504 -1.81 -59.59 -11.94
N LYS A 505 -1.50 -59.83 -13.21
CA LYS A 505 -2.10 -60.85 -14.07
C LYS A 505 -0.97 -61.56 -14.82
N PHE A 506 -1.13 -62.83 -15.14
CA PHE A 506 -0.16 -63.58 -15.95
C PHE A 506 -0.71 -63.82 -17.36
N GLU A 507 0.13 -63.61 -18.38
CA GLU A 507 -0.18 -63.97 -19.78
C GLU A 507 0.87 -64.93 -20.34
N ASP A 508 0.42 -65.90 -21.13
CA ASP A 508 1.22 -67.04 -21.57
C ASP A 508 1.77 -66.81 -22.99
N TYR A 509 3.06 -67.13 -23.21
CA TYR A 509 3.71 -67.04 -24.52
C TYR A 509 3.40 -68.26 -25.41
N ASN A 510 2.89 -69.37 -24.84
CA ASN A 510 2.75 -70.64 -25.55
C ASN A 510 1.43 -71.39 -25.29
N ASN A 511 0.29 -70.75 -25.59
CA ASN A 511 -1.00 -71.34 -26.02
C ASN A 511 -1.35 -72.78 -25.58
N HIS A 512 -1.12 -73.17 -24.33
CA HIS A 512 -1.50 -74.46 -23.78
C HIS A 512 -2.53 -74.27 -22.66
N ASN A 513 -3.77 -74.64 -22.98
CA ASN A 513 -4.91 -74.62 -22.08
C ASN A 513 -4.58 -75.27 -20.72
N ASN A 514 -4.96 -74.58 -19.63
CA ASN A 514 -5.00 -74.98 -18.22
C ASN A 514 -3.81 -74.60 -17.32
N TRP A 515 -3.50 -73.31 -17.19
CA TRP A 515 -2.60 -72.79 -16.14
C TRP A 515 -3.28 -71.72 -15.26
N LYS A 516 -4.55 -71.95 -14.89
CA LYS A 516 -5.30 -71.12 -13.94
C LYS A 516 -4.85 -71.28 -12.47
N GLU A 517 -3.84 -72.10 -12.19
CA GLU A 517 -3.51 -72.57 -10.83
C GLU A 517 -2.10 -72.27 -10.32
N TYR A 518 -1.24 -71.51 -11.02
CA TYR A 518 0.17 -71.36 -10.62
C TYR A 518 0.67 -69.92 -10.65
N SER A 519 0.40 -69.15 -9.59
CA SER A 519 0.98 -67.81 -9.39
C SER A 519 2.35 -67.92 -8.71
N HIS A 520 3.40 -68.20 -9.49
CA HIS A 520 4.76 -68.39 -8.96
C HIS A 520 5.41 -67.11 -8.40
N PHE A 521 4.76 -65.97 -8.57
CA PHE A 521 5.27 -64.67 -8.15
C PHE A 521 4.11 -63.85 -7.57
N LYS A 522 4.41 -62.99 -6.60
CA LYS A 522 3.44 -62.08 -6.00
C LYS A 522 4.05 -60.72 -5.73
N ILE A 523 3.27 -59.69 -6.04
CA ILE A 523 3.53 -58.33 -5.57
C ILE A 523 2.84 -58.13 -4.22
N ASN A 524 3.59 -57.68 -3.21
CA ASN A 524 3.04 -57.30 -1.91
C ASN A 524 3.36 -55.83 -1.66
N LEU A 525 2.37 -55.03 -1.24
CA LEU A 525 2.62 -53.67 -0.77
C LEU A 525 3.37 -53.75 0.57
N ILE A 526 4.44 -52.97 0.72
CA ILE A 526 5.20 -52.92 1.97
C ILE A 526 4.36 -52.18 3.02
N ASN A 527 4.28 -52.70 4.25
CA ASN A 527 3.63 -52.00 5.37
C ASN A 527 4.34 -50.65 5.62
N ASN A 528 3.59 -49.55 5.69
CA ASN A 528 4.12 -48.17 5.68
C ASN A 528 4.95 -47.80 4.43
N GLY A 529 4.83 -48.55 3.32
CA GLY A 529 5.57 -48.35 2.07
C GLY A 529 5.14 -47.14 1.22
N GLN A 530 4.38 -46.21 1.81
CA GLN A 530 4.09 -44.91 1.23
C GLN A 530 5.15 -43.92 1.74
N ILE A 531 6.18 -43.69 0.94
CA ILE A 531 7.16 -42.64 1.20
C ILE A 531 6.77 -41.46 0.30
N SER A 532 6.16 -40.42 0.88
CA SER A 532 5.63 -39.29 0.12
C SER A 532 4.53 -39.73 -0.89
N SER A 533 4.65 -39.39 -2.18
CA SER A 533 3.73 -39.77 -3.27
C SER A 533 4.10 -41.08 -3.98
N GLN A 534 4.97 -41.91 -3.39
CA GLN A 534 5.42 -43.17 -3.98
C GLN A 534 4.95 -44.38 -3.17
N TYR A 535 4.47 -45.40 -3.88
CA TYR A 535 4.04 -46.70 -3.37
C TYR A 535 5.06 -47.76 -3.74
N LEU A 536 5.59 -48.47 -2.74
CA LEU A 536 6.61 -49.50 -2.92
C LEU A 536 6.02 -50.90 -2.74
N TYR A 537 6.11 -51.72 -3.78
CA TYR A 537 5.73 -53.13 -3.75
C TYR A 537 6.97 -54.03 -3.85
N THR A 538 7.04 -55.08 -3.03
CA THR A 538 8.02 -56.16 -3.18
C THR A 538 7.55 -57.17 -4.21
N LEU A 539 8.44 -57.59 -5.11
CA LEU A 539 8.21 -58.74 -5.99
C LEU A 539 8.86 -59.98 -5.38
N GLN A 540 8.03 -60.96 -5.01
CA GLN A 540 8.43 -62.15 -4.26
C GLN A 540 8.11 -63.43 -5.04
N VAL A 541 8.97 -64.45 -4.90
CA VAL A 541 8.72 -65.80 -5.40
C VAL A 541 7.79 -66.54 -4.45
N ILE A 542 6.73 -67.18 -4.97
CA ILE A 542 5.82 -68.03 -4.19
C ILE A 542 5.80 -69.44 -4.80
N ARG A 543 5.97 -70.46 -3.95
CA ARG A 543 5.65 -71.85 -4.30
C ARG A 543 4.29 -72.23 -3.73
N ASP A 544 3.47 -72.94 -4.51
CA ASP A 544 2.22 -73.51 -4.01
C ASP A 544 2.54 -74.64 -3.01
N GLU A 545 2.18 -74.45 -1.73
CA GLU A 545 2.34 -75.45 -0.67
C GLU A 545 1.33 -76.62 -0.76
N TYR A 546 0.53 -76.70 -1.81
CA TYR A 546 -0.47 -77.76 -2.02
C TYR A 546 -0.01 -78.85 -3.00
N ILE A 547 1.17 -79.44 -2.79
CA ILE A 547 1.45 -80.79 -3.30
C ILE A 547 2.16 -81.60 -2.20
N ASN A 548 1.36 -82.07 -1.24
CA ASN A 548 1.71 -83.27 -0.48
C ASN A 548 1.59 -84.47 -1.41
N ASN A 549 2.68 -84.84 -2.08
CA ASN A 549 3.00 -86.24 -2.37
C ASN A 549 4.43 -86.35 -2.86
N GLU A 550 5.10 -87.38 -2.35
CA GLU A 550 6.49 -87.72 -2.58
C GLU A 550 6.88 -87.69 -4.06
N ASN A 551 8.09 -87.19 -4.32
CA ASN A 551 8.83 -87.28 -5.58
C ASN A 551 8.16 -86.61 -6.80
N THR A 552 8.28 -85.29 -6.90
CA THR A 552 8.85 -84.57 -8.06
C THR A 552 8.71 -83.05 -7.88
N ASP A 553 9.80 -82.36 -7.59
CA ASP A 553 9.88 -80.90 -7.81
C ASP A 553 9.63 -80.62 -9.29
N LEU A 554 8.44 -80.13 -9.66
CA LEU A 554 8.11 -79.81 -11.06
C LEU A 554 8.84 -78.57 -11.60
N PHE A 555 9.34 -77.71 -10.70
CA PHE A 555 10.33 -76.66 -11.03
C PHE A 555 11.63 -77.29 -11.54
N HIS A 556 12.08 -78.38 -10.90
CA HIS A 556 13.19 -79.19 -11.40
C HIS A 556 12.79 -80.09 -12.58
N SER A 557 11.56 -80.60 -12.66
CA SER A 557 11.19 -81.61 -13.67
C SER A 557 11.02 -81.01 -15.08
N LYS A 558 10.50 -79.79 -15.24
CA LYS A 558 10.46 -79.11 -16.56
C LYS A 558 11.81 -78.53 -16.98
N ILE A 559 12.65 -78.14 -16.02
CA ILE A 559 14.04 -77.70 -16.31
C ILE A 559 14.92 -78.91 -16.66
N ASN A 560 14.81 -80.03 -15.92
CA ASN A 560 15.60 -81.23 -16.20
C ASN A 560 15.12 -82.02 -17.42
N THR A 561 13.83 -82.00 -17.79
CA THR A 561 13.35 -82.67 -19.01
C THR A 561 13.79 -81.97 -20.31
N SER A 562 14.27 -80.73 -20.23
CA SER A 562 14.91 -80.04 -21.37
C SER A 562 16.45 -80.09 -21.36
N ILE A 563 17.06 -80.59 -20.28
CA ILE A 563 18.53 -80.66 -20.11
C ILE A 563 19.06 -82.10 -20.25
N ASN A 564 18.25 -83.14 -20.07
CA ASN A 564 18.73 -84.53 -20.05
C ASN A 564 18.61 -85.32 -21.36
N ASN A 565 18.43 -84.67 -22.52
CA ASN A 565 18.53 -85.37 -23.80
C ASN A 565 19.68 -84.83 -24.66
N GLN A 566 20.74 -85.63 -24.67
CA GLN A 566 21.80 -85.77 -25.67
C GLN A 566 23.08 -84.94 -25.49
N SER A 567 24.18 -85.72 -25.40
CA SER A 567 25.56 -85.48 -25.83
C SER A 567 26.06 -84.05 -25.97
N GLU A 568 27.19 -83.82 -25.30
CA GLU A 568 28.15 -82.75 -25.51
C GLU A 568 28.17 -82.22 -26.96
N THR A 569 28.13 -80.90 -27.09
CA THR A 569 28.11 -80.04 -28.31
C THR A 569 26.72 -79.54 -28.73
N ASN A 570 26.52 -78.22 -28.58
CA ASN A 570 25.33 -77.40 -28.89
C ASN A 570 24.24 -77.31 -27.81
N PHE A 571 24.53 -76.62 -26.71
CA PHE A 571 23.52 -76.12 -25.76
C PHE A 571 22.77 -74.90 -26.35
N THR A 572 21.64 -75.11 -27.01
CA THR A 572 20.58 -74.09 -27.05
C THR A 572 19.63 -74.35 -25.88
N GLN A 573 19.88 -73.69 -24.74
CA GLN A 573 19.04 -73.78 -23.55
C GLN A 573 17.61 -73.32 -23.85
N LYS A 574 16.61 -74.15 -23.51
CA LYS A 574 15.20 -73.76 -23.54
C LYS A 574 14.92 -72.89 -22.31
N LEU A 575 15.11 -71.58 -22.45
CA LEU A 575 14.82 -70.59 -21.41
C LEU A 575 13.31 -70.58 -21.13
N ILE A 576 12.91 -70.72 -19.86
CA ILE A 576 11.52 -70.55 -19.43
C ILE A 576 11.36 -69.09 -19.02
N SER A 577 10.48 -68.36 -19.72
CA SER A 577 10.16 -66.97 -19.40
C SER A 577 8.68 -66.83 -19.06
N PHE A 578 8.39 -66.06 -18.02
CA PHE A 578 7.03 -65.70 -17.59
C PHE A 578 6.76 -64.25 -17.92
N ILE A 579 5.54 -63.94 -18.38
CA ILE A 579 5.10 -62.55 -18.55
C ILE A 579 4.08 -62.24 -17.46
N MET A 580 4.47 -61.36 -16.54
CA MET A 580 3.60 -60.78 -15.54
C MET A 580 3.17 -59.39 -16.02
N ILE A 581 1.87 -59.17 -16.13
CA ILE A 581 1.27 -57.87 -16.38
C ILE A 581 0.94 -57.24 -15.04
N ILE A 582 1.56 -56.12 -14.73
CA ILE A 582 1.26 -55.32 -13.55
C ILE A 582 0.39 -54.17 -14.00
N THR A 583 -0.82 -54.08 -13.46
CA THR A 583 -1.78 -52.99 -13.74
C THR A 583 -2.01 -52.19 -12.47
N CYS A 584 -1.63 -50.93 -12.49
CA CYS A 584 -1.92 -49.97 -11.43
C CYS A 584 -3.04 -49.04 -11.85
N LYS A 585 -3.93 -48.75 -10.91
CA LYS A 585 -5.12 -47.94 -11.10
C LYS A 585 -5.17 -46.89 -10.00
N ASP A 586 -5.46 -45.64 -10.36
CA ASP A 586 -5.70 -44.58 -9.37
C ASP A 586 -7.09 -44.70 -8.70
N HIS A 587 -7.34 -43.86 -7.69
CA HIS A 587 -8.64 -43.76 -7.00
C HIS A 587 -9.36 -42.46 -7.35
N GLY A 588 -8.96 -41.81 -8.44
CA GLY A 588 -9.47 -40.50 -8.82
C GLY A 588 -10.86 -40.52 -9.44
N SER A 589 -11.48 -39.34 -9.44
CA SER A 589 -12.82 -39.08 -9.99
C SER A 589 -12.72 -37.97 -11.04
N PRO A 590 -13.48 -38.01 -12.17
CA PRO A 590 -14.62 -38.87 -12.51
C PRO A 590 -14.28 -40.22 -13.15
N SER A 591 -13.06 -40.38 -13.66
CA SER A 591 -12.60 -41.60 -14.32
C SER A 591 -11.29 -42.04 -13.72
N PHE A 592 -11.17 -43.33 -13.48
CA PHE A 592 -9.93 -43.90 -13.04
C PHE A 592 -8.94 -44.03 -14.19
N LEU A 593 -7.71 -43.58 -14.02
CA LEU A 593 -6.63 -43.80 -14.98
C LEU A 593 -5.85 -45.05 -14.57
N THR A 594 -5.40 -45.80 -15.58
CA THR A 594 -4.67 -47.05 -15.39
C THR A 594 -3.42 -47.09 -16.24
N THR A 595 -2.38 -47.71 -15.68
CA THR A 595 -1.14 -47.99 -16.37
C THR A 595 -0.83 -49.47 -16.22
N SER A 596 -0.44 -50.11 -17.33
CA SER A 596 -0.04 -51.51 -17.35
C SER A 596 1.36 -51.66 -17.92
N ILE A 597 2.16 -52.53 -17.32
CA ILE A 597 3.49 -52.88 -17.80
C ILE A 597 3.68 -54.40 -17.83
N ASN A 598 4.38 -54.88 -18.85
CA ASN A 598 4.74 -56.29 -18.99
C ASN A 598 6.12 -56.51 -18.40
N LEU A 599 6.20 -57.28 -17.32
CA LEU A 599 7.44 -57.75 -16.71
C LEU A 599 7.75 -59.17 -17.20
N ILE A 600 8.89 -59.33 -17.85
CA ILE A 600 9.42 -60.61 -18.29
C ILE A 600 10.32 -61.17 -17.18
N ILE A 601 10.04 -62.36 -16.69
CA ILE A 601 10.88 -63.05 -15.70
C ILE A 601 11.45 -64.30 -16.35
N THR A 602 12.75 -64.35 -16.56
CA THR A 602 13.45 -65.47 -17.21
C THR A 602 14.21 -66.30 -16.19
N VAL A 603 13.95 -67.59 -16.15
CA VAL A 603 14.67 -68.54 -15.28
C VAL A 603 15.92 -69.03 -16.01
N ILE A 604 17.09 -68.84 -15.40
CA ILE A 604 18.39 -69.27 -15.91
C ILE A 604 19.09 -70.23 -14.95
N ASP A 605 20.00 -71.04 -15.47
CA ASP A 605 20.78 -72.00 -14.69
C ASP A 605 21.74 -71.26 -13.74
N TYR A 606 21.73 -71.64 -12.45
CA TYR A 606 22.51 -71.03 -11.37
C TYR A 606 24.02 -70.89 -11.65
N ARG A 607 24.58 -71.70 -12.56
CA ARG A 607 25.99 -71.61 -12.97
C ARG A 607 26.33 -70.35 -13.78
N TYR A 608 25.30 -69.68 -14.31
CA TYR A 608 25.42 -68.46 -15.10
C TYR A 608 24.93 -67.22 -14.33
N ILE A 609 24.80 -67.35 -13.01
CA ILE A 609 24.42 -66.25 -12.11
C ILE A 609 25.66 -65.80 -11.32
N ASP A 610 25.84 -64.49 -11.25
CA ASP A 610 26.91 -63.83 -10.49
C ASP A 610 26.74 -64.02 -8.97
N LEU A 611 27.84 -63.91 -8.21
CA LEU A 611 27.81 -64.00 -6.74
C LEU A 611 27.36 -62.65 -6.13
N CYS A 612 26.45 -62.66 -5.14
CA CYS A 612 25.85 -61.43 -4.61
C CYS A 612 25.54 -61.53 -3.10
N PHE A 613 25.65 -60.41 -2.37
CA PHE A 613 25.22 -60.30 -0.98
C PHE A 613 23.69 -60.16 -0.88
N GLU A 614 23.08 -60.60 0.23
CA GLU A 614 21.63 -60.47 0.48
C GLU A 614 21.21 -59.00 0.60
N GLN A 615 22.09 -58.14 1.13
CA GLN A 615 21.85 -56.72 1.33
C GLN A 615 22.79 -55.87 0.44
N MET A 616 22.25 -54.80 -0.15
CA MET A 616 22.99 -53.85 -1.00
C MET A 616 24.06 -53.08 -0.23
N ASN A 617 23.73 -52.77 1.02
CA ASN A 617 24.59 -52.21 2.03
C ASN A 617 24.11 -52.74 3.38
N TYR A 618 25.05 -53.02 4.28
CA TYR A 618 24.71 -53.32 5.66
C TYR A 618 24.93 -52.05 6.47
N GLU A 619 23.86 -51.59 7.13
CA GLU A 619 23.91 -50.46 8.04
C GLU A 619 24.07 -50.99 9.46
N LEU A 620 25.16 -50.58 10.11
CA LEU A 620 25.50 -50.98 11.47
C LEU A 620 25.50 -49.74 12.35
N ILE A 621 24.69 -49.79 13.40
CA ILE A 621 24.73 -48.83 14.49
C ILE A 621 25.47 -49.52 15.63
N ILE A 622 26.64 -48.99 15.97
CA ILE A 622 27.52 -49.54 17.00
C ILE A 622 27.52 -48.56 18.17
N GLU A 623 27.26 -49.04 19.38
CA GLU A 623 27.45 -48.22 20.58
C GLU A 623 28.94 -48.08 20.87
N GLU A 624 29.37 -46.85 21.14
CA GLU A 624 30.74 -46.57 21.54
C GLU A 624 31.17 -47.44 22.72
N SER A 625 32.40 -47.93 22.65
CA SER A 625 32.93 -48.81 23.66
C SER A 625 34.45 -48.92 23.57
N ASN A 626 35.09 -48.90 24.73
CA ASN A 626 36.52 -49.23 24.88
C ASN A 626 36.78 -50.76 25.03
N GLN A 627 35.76 -51.61 24.84
CA GLN A 627 35.84 -53.07 24.95
C GLN A 627 35.69 -53.78 23.58
N PRO A 628 36.25 -55.00 23.40
CA PRO A 628 36.13 -55.74 22.15
C PRO A 628 34.68 -56.11 21.78
N LEU A 629 34.26 -55.83 20.54
CA LEU A 629 32.96 -56.22 20.00
C LEU A 629 33.12 -57.41 19.04
N LEU A 630 32.81 -58.61 19.52
CA LEU A 630 33.20 -59.87 18.85
C LEU A 630 32.25 -60.33 17.72
N HIS A 631 31.00 -59.85 17.70
CA HIS A 631 29.96 -60.32 16.76
C HIS A 631 29.08 -59.16 16.28
N LEU A 632 29.55 -58.40 15.27
CA LEU A 632 28.83 -57.24 14.74
C LEU A 632 27.87 -57.60 13.62
N LEU A 633 28.32 -58.45 12.68
CA LEU A 633 27.55 -58.83 11.50
C LEU A 633 28.06 -60.15 10.93
N GLN A 634 27.15 -61.00 10.47
CA GLN A 634 27.49 -62.11 9.58
C GLN A 634 26.71 -61.97 8.27
N PRO A 635 27.36 -61.54 7.17
CA PRO A 635 26.71 -61.27 5.90
C PRO A 635 26.32 -62.57 5.20
N GLN A 636 25.10 -62.62 4.67
CA GLN A 636 24.60 -63.74 3.86
C GLN A 636 24.84 -63.47 2.37
N LEU A 637 25.12 -64.54 1.62
CA LEU A 637 25.32 -64.50 0.16
C LEU A 637 24.25 -65.32 -0.54
N ILE A 638 23.77 -64.82 -1.67
CA ILE A 638 22.84 -65.49 -2.56
C ILE A 638 23.64 -66.22 -3.64
N GLY A 639 23.63 -67.56 -3.60
CA GLY A 639 24.31 -68.43 -4.56
C GLY A 639 24.75 -69.75 -3.92
N ILE A 640 24.95 -70.82 -4.72
CA ILE A 640 25.60 -72.05 -4.23
C ILE A 640 27.11 -71.86 -4.32
N VAL A 641 27.77 -72.01 -3.18
CA VAL A 641 29.16 -71.67 -2.94
C VAL A 641 29.95 -72.90 -2.50
N ASN A 642 31.13 -73.10 -3.11
CA ASN A 642 32.07 -74.14 -2.70
C ASN A 642 32.89 -73.70 -1.49
N GLN A 643 33.78 -72.72 -1.68
CA GLN A 643 34.59 -72.06 -0.66
C GLN A 643 34.64 -70.56 -0.95
N LEU A 644 34.50 -69.75 0.10
CA LEU A 644 34.48 -68.30 0.04
C LEU A 644 35.69 -67.69 0.74
N ASN A 645 36.12 -66.54 0.24
CA ASN A 645 37.12 -65.68 0.87
C ASN A 645 36.56 -64.27 1.04
N PHE A 646 36.37 -63.84 2.29
CA PHE A 646 35.89 -62.51 2.64
C PHE A 646 37.04 -61.54 2.93
N ASN A 647 36.89 -60.31 2.47
CA ASN A 647 37.83 -59.22 2.74
C ASN A 647 37.09 -57.89 2.90
N ILE A 648 37.67 -56.96 3.65
CA ILE A 648 37.15 -55.61 3.86
C ILE A 648 38.20 -54.57 3.44
N LYS A 649 37.78 -53.49 2.79
CA LYS A 649 38.65 -52.36 2.44
C LYS A 649 37.92 -51.04 2.61
N PRO A 650 38.60 -49.91 2.90
CA PRO A 650 37.93 -48.62 2.94
C PRO A 650 37.41 -48.20 1.57
N LYS A 651 36.21 -47.59 1.53
CA LYS A 651 35.63 -47.08 0.28
C LYS A 651 36.50 -45.97 -0.33
N ASN A 652 36.94 -45.04 0.52
CA ASN A 652 37.85 -43.94 0.20
C ASN A 652 38.91 -43.78 1.30
N ASN A 653 40.01 -43.08 1.03
CA ASN A 653 41.09 -42.86 2.01
C ASN A 653 40.63 -42.22 3.33
N GLN A 654 39.57 -41.40 3.30
CA GLN A 654 38.99 -40.78 4.51
C GLN A 654 38.46 -41.80 5.53
N TYR A 655 38.00 -42.97 5.07
CA TYR A 655 37.40 -44.00 5.92
C TYR A 655 38.40 -45.07 6.38
N LYS A 656 39.68 -44.91 6.01
CA LYS A 656 40.72 -45.90 6.33
C LYS A 656 40.85 -46.14 7.83
N ILE A 657 40.85 -45.06 8.63
CA ILE A 657 41.04 -45.15 10.07
C ILE A 657 39.93 -46.02 10.72
N GLY A 658 38.67 -45.89 10.27
CA GLY A 658 37.56 -46.69 10.81
C GLY A 658 37.56 -48.12 10.30
N CYS A 659 37.79 -48.34 9.00
CA CYS A 659 37.82 -49.69 8.43
C CYS A 659 38.98 -50.54 8.95
N ASP A 660 40.14 -49.93 9.26
CA ASP A 660 41.30 -50.62 9.83
C ASP A 660 41.06 -51.09 11.28
N GLN A 661 40.03 -50.57 11.97
CA GLN A 661 39.62 -51.01 13.31
C GLN A 661 38.71 -52.25 13.27
N LEU A 662 38.23 -52.65 12.09
CA LEU A 662 37.41 -53.84 11.92
C LEU A 662 38.24 -55.06 11.53
N ASN A 663 37.78 -56.22 11.97
CA ASN A 663 38.32 -57.51 11.57
C ASN A 663 37.22 -58.40 11.01
N ILE A 664 37.50 -59.08 9.90
CA ILE A 664 36.57 -60.00 9.25
C ILE A 664 37.15 -61.41 9.17
N ASN A 665 36.36 -62.41 9.57
CA ASN A 665 36.72 -63.80 9.37
C ASN A 665 36.66 -64.14 7.87
N GLN A 666 37.81 -64.48 7.29
CA GLN A 666 37.94 -64.76 5.86
C GLN A 666 37.07 -65.90 5.33
N PHE A 667 36.57 -66.81 6.18
CA PHE A 667 35.77 -67.96 5.76
C PHE A 667 34.27 -67.81 6.10
N THR A 668 33.94 -67.24 7.26
CA THR A 668 32.54 -67.11 7.71
C THR A 668 31.93 -65.75 7.39
N GLY A 669 32.76 -64.75 7.05
CA GLY A 669 32.35 -63.36 6.84
C GLY A 669 32.03 -62.59 8.11
N GLU A 670 32.20 -63.21 9.29
CA GLU A 670 31.87 -62.62 10.58
C GLU A 670 32.75 -61.41 10.90
N LEU A 671 32.10 -60.28 11.19
CA LEU A 671 32.71 -58.98 11.44
C LEU A 671 32.81 -58.70 12.95
N SER A 672 33.95 -58.14 13.37
CA SER A 672 34.24 -57.78 14.76
C SER A 672 35.05 -56.48 14.85
N ALA A 673 35.00 -55.78 15.99
CA ALA A 673 35.84 -54.64 16.33
C ALA A 673 36.66 -54.98 17.60
N PRO A 674 37.88 -55.55 17.46
CA PRO A 674 38.62 -56.14 18.59
C PRO A 674 39.09 -55.14 19.64
N ASN A 675 39.20 -53.86 19.31
CA ASN A 675 39.64 -52.81 20.24
C ASN A 675 38.47 -51.91 20.70
N GLY A 676 37.23 -52.27 20.37
CA GLY A 676 36.10 -51.36 20.50
C GLY A 676 36.11 -50.26 19.45
N MET A 677 35.23 -49.27 19.62
CA MET A 677 35.03 -48.13 18.73
C MET A 677 34.81 -46.88 19.57
N ASP A 678 35.53 -45.82 19.23
CA ASP A 678 35.54 -44.52 19.92
C ASP A 678 34.99 -43.47 18.93
N ARG A 679 33.92 -42.79 19.34
CA ARG A 679 33.14 -41.89 18.50
C ARG A 679 33.86 -40.57 18.29
N GLU A 680 34.52 -40.03 19.32
CA GLU A 680 35.23 -38.75 19.25
C GLU A 680 36.37 -38.81 18.23
N LYS A 681 36.94 -40.00 18.02
CA LYS A 681 37.88 -40.25 16.92
C LYS A 681 37.16 -40.41 15.58
N ILE A 682 36.13 -41.25 15.52
CA ILE A 682 35.43 -41.63 14.28
C ILE A 682 33.95 -41.88 14.58
N SER A 683 33.05 -41.04 14.06
CA SER A 683 31.61 -41.22 14.23
C SER A 683 30.93 -41.96 13.07
N TYR A 684 31.50 -41.86 11.86
CA TYR A 684 30.91 -42.42 10.64
C TYR A 684 31.95 -42.86 9.62
N PHE A 685 31.79 -44.06 9.06
CA PHE A 685 32.65 -44.51 7.98
C PHE A 685 32.01 -45.59 7.09
N ILE A 686 32.53 -45.72 5.86
CA ILE A 686 32.06 -46.70 4.87
C ILE A 686 33.20 -47.61 4.43
N CYS A 687 33.00 -48.92 4.59
CA CYS A 687 33.89 -49.95 4.09
C CYS A 687 33.23 -50.72 2.93
N ILE A 688 34.05 -51.30 2.05
CA ILE A 688 33.62 -52.22 1.00
C ILE A 688 33.94 -53.63 1.48
N LEU A 689 32.88 -54.41 1.68
CA LEU A 689 32.95 -55.84 1.94
C LEU A 689 33.02 -56.59 0.60
N ILE A 690 33.94 -57.53 0.49
CA ILE A 690 34.22 -58.29 -0.72
C ILE A 690 34.13 -59.78 -0.38
N ALA A 691 33.36 -60.54 -1.15
CA ALA A 691 33.37 -62.00 -1.12
C ALA A 691 33.86 -62.53 -2.45
N LYS A 692 34.88 -63.39 -2.42
CA LYS A 692 35.44 -64.03 -3.61
C LYS A 692 35.27 -65.54 -3.52
N GLU A 693 34.73 -66.14 -4.56
CA GLU A 693 34.65 -67.60 -4.65
C GLU A 693 36.04 -68.17 -5.00
N ILE A 694 36.46 -69.18 -4.23
CA ILE A 694 37.66 -69.98 -4.49
C ILE A 694 37.22 -71.22 -5.27
N ASN A 695 37.47 -71.27 -6.59
CA ASN A 695 37.18 -72.45 -7.42
C ASN A 695 38.46 -73.22 -7.72
N ASN A 696 38.44 -74.53 -7.44
CA ASN A 696 39.44 -75.51 -7.88
C ASN A 696 39.03 -76.27 -9.16
N ASP A 697 37.92 -75.90 -9.80
CA ASP A 697 37.30 -76.68 -10.87
C ASP A 697 37.48 -76.00 -12.25
N HIS A 698 38.13 -76.71 -13.19
CA HIS A 698 38.58 -76.18 -14.49
C HIS A 698 37.44 -75.86 -15.50
N LEU A 699 36.18 -76.07 -15.13
CA LEU A 699 35.00 -75.82 -15.96
C LEU A 699 34.46 -74.38 -15.86
N PHE A 700 34.93 -73.58 -14.89
CA PHE A 700 34.52 -72.18 -14.72
C PHE A 700 35.56 -71.23 -15.32
N LYS A 701 35.15 -70.38 -16.28
CA LYS A 701 36.06 -69.44 -16.95
C LYS A 701 36.35 -68.15 -16.18
N GLN A 702 35.71 -67.90 -15.03
CA GLN A 702 35.91 -66.67 -14.24
C GLN A 702 35.79 -66.90 -12.72
N ASN A 703 36.68 -66.26 -11.96
CA ASN A 703 36.55 -66.12 -10.50
C ASN A 703 35.39 -65.15 -10.20
N ARG A 704 34.33 -65.62 -9.54
CA ARG A 704 33.17 -64.79 -9.17
C ARG A 704 33.50 -63.96 -7.92
N ILE A 705 33.25 -62.66 -7.98
CA ILE A 705 33.52 -61.70 -6.91
C ILE A 705 32.26 -60.87 -6.68
N ALA A 706 31.81 -60.80 -5.42
CA ALA A 706 30.74 -59.93 -4.96
C ALA A 706 31.32 -58.79 -4.12
N HIS A 707 30.70 -57.61 -4.16
CA HIS A 707 31.04 -56.49 -3.29
C HIS A 707 29.77 -55.80 -2.77
N THR A 708 29.82 -55.28 -1.55
CA THR A 708 28.73 -54.53 -0.89
C THR A 708 29.32 -53.47 0.04
N GLU A 709 28.54 -52.46 0.41
CA GLU A 709 28.99 -51.39 1.32
C GLU A 709 28.58 -51.68 2.77
N LEU A 710 29.50 -51.49 3.71
CA LEU A 710 29.22 -51.47 5.14
C LEU A 710 29.20 -50.02 5.58
N ILE A 711 28.03 -49.52 5.96
CA ILE A 711 27.85 -48.16 6.46
C ILE A 711 27.77 -48.26 7.97
N ILE A 712 28.72 -47.65 8.66
CA ILE A 712 28.84 -47.78 10.11
C ILE A 712 28.68 -46.40 10.75
N ASN A 713 27.78 -46.35 11.72
CA ASN A 713 27.53 -45.18 12.54
C ASN A 713 27.76 -45.55 14.00
N ILE A 714 28.58 -44.79 14.71
CA ILE A 714 28.90 -45.03 16.12
C ILE A 714 28.04 -44.09 16.96
N THR A 715 27.25 -44.63 17.89
CA THR A 715 26.44 -43.82 18.82
C THR A 715 27.26 -43.38 20.01
N ASP A 716 27.06 -42.13 20.38
CA ASP A 716 27.71 -41.43 21.47
C ASP A 716 27.32 -42.01 22.83
N ILE A 717 28.29 -42.12 23.74
CA ILE A 717 28.06 -42.33 25.16
C ILE A 717 28.68 -41.18 25.95
N ASN A 718 28.13 -40.87 27.12
CA ASN A 718 28.71 -39.83 27.99
C ASN A 718 29.90 -40.42 28.75
N ASP A 719 31.08 -40.40 28.13
CA ASP A 719 32.34 -40.86 28.74
C ASP A 719 33.46 -39.80 28.78
N ASN A 720 33.20 -38.59 28.27
CA ASN A 720 34.04 -37.42 28.47
C ASN A 720 33.38 -36.42 29.45
N GLU A 721 34.18 -35.85 30.36
CA GLU A 721 33.71 -34.79 31.26
C GLU A 721 33.97 -33.39 30.64
N PRO A 722 33.10 -32.39 30.88
CA PRO A 722 33.27 -31.05 30.33
C PRO A 722 34.48 -30.33 30.95
N THR A 723 35.28 -29.69 30.11
CA THR A 723 36.52 -29.01 30.50
C THR A 723 36.50 -27.52 30.17
N LEU A 724 37.13 -26.68 31.01
CA LEU A 724 37.23 -25.24 30.74
C LEU A 724 38.30 -24.95 29.68
N ASN A 725 37.95 -24.14 28.68
CA ASN A 725 38.79 -23.89 27.51
C ASN A 725 39.94 -22.89 27.76
N ASN A 726 40.18 -22.44 29.01
CA ASN A 726 41.31 -21.57 29.36
C ASN A 726 41.63 -21.68 30.87
N ASP A 727 42.92 -21.54 31.22
CA ASP A 727 43.45 -21.39 32.58
C ASP A 727 42.97 -20.08 33.27
N ILE A 728 41.65 -19.84 33.31
CA ILE A 728 41.07 -18.78 34.13
C ILE A 728 41.03 -19.33 35.56
N LEU A 729 42.20 -19.33 36.20
CA LEU A 729 42.32 -19.31 37.66
C LEU A 729 41.29 -18.31 38.20
N LEU A 730 40.55 -18.70 39.24
CA LEU A 730 39.63 -17.84 39.99
C LEU A 730 40.30 -16.49 40.30
N TYR A 731 40.13 -15.50 39.42
CA TYR A 731 40.42 -14.13 39.74
C TYR A 731 39.20 -13.63 40.51
N GLY A 732 39.36 -13.45 41.82
CA GLY A 732 38.38 -12.69 42.59
C GLY A 732 38.25 -11.31 41.94
N PHE A 733 37.04 -10.97 41.48
CA PHE A 733 36.78 -9.66 40.91
C PHE A 733 36.84 -8.64 42.04
N THR A 734 37.58 -7.55 41.82
CA THR A 734 37.70 -6.44 42.77
C THR A 734 36.96 -5.24 42.18
N ILE A 735 35.94 -4.75 42.88
CA ILE A 735 35.13 -3.59 42.46
C ILE A 735 35.39 -2.44 43.45
N TYR A 736 35.70 -1.26 42.92
CA TYR A 736 35.94 -0.02 43.69
C TYR A 736 34.74 0.94 43.62
N GLU A 737 34.41 1.57 44.74
CA GLU A 737 33.47 2.71 44.82
C GLU A 737 34.24 4.01 44.52
N TRP A 738 33.74 4.78 43.54
CA TRP A 738 34.31 5.99 42.90
C TRP A 738 35.33 6.83 43.71
N ASP A 739 36.51 7.08 43.14
CA ASP A 739 37.02 8.46 42.93
C ASP A 739 38.15 8.49 41.89
N GLN A 740 38.28 9.61 41.18
CA GLN A 740 39.04 9.75 39.94
C GLN A 740 40.54 9.39 40.03
N TYR A 741 41.02 8.76 38.94
CA TYR A 741 42.41 8.39 38.58
C TYR A 741 42.89 7.01 39.06
N HIS A 742 42.79 5.97 38.20
CA HIS A 742 43.94 5.18 37.68
C HIS A 742 43.56 4.01 36.71
N ASN A 743 44.53 3.71 35.82
CA ASN A 743 44.74 2.67 34.79
C ASN A 743 43.83 1.42 34.60
N ASN A 744 43.16 1.37 33.44
CA ASN A 744 43.07 0.35 32.36
C ASN A 744 42.88 -1.18 32.56
N ASN A 745 42.77 -1.77 33.75
CA ASN A 745 42.42 -3.21 33.86
C ASN A 745 41.29 -3.52 34.88
N GLU A 746 40.50 -2.51 35.27
CA GLU A 746 39.50 -2.63 36.34
C GLU A 746 38.10 -2.29 35.82
N ILE A 747 37.08 -3.05 36.25
CA ILE A 747 35.67 -2.83 35.86
C ILE A 747 35.04 -1.88 36.87
N GLU A 748 34.86 -0.62 36.47
CA GLU A 748 34.11 0.38 37.24
C GLU A 748 32.60 0.15 37.13
N ILE A 749 31.88 0.13 38.26
CA ILE A 749 30.43 -0.05 38.31
C ILE A 749 29.82 1.13 39.08
N ASP A 750 28.99 1.91 38.40
CA ASP A 750 28.20 2.98 39.05
C ASP A 750 26.98 2.37 39.75
N LEU A 751 27.03 2.29 41.08
CA LEU A 751 25.97 1.75 41.93
C LEU A 751 24.76 2.71 42.10
N ASN A 752 24.86 3.96 41.64
CA ASN A 752 23.75 4.92 41.73
C ASN A 752 22.76 4.81 40.56
N ASN A 753 23.09 4.03 39.53
CA ASN A 753 22.28 3.88 38.33
C ASN A 753 21.48 2.57 38.38
N GLN A 754 20.21 2.63 38.78
CA GLN A 754 19.38 1.46 39.12
C GLN A 754 18.94 0.56 37.93
N THR A 755 19.49 0.70 36.72
CA THR A 755 18.97 -0.02 35.53
C THR A 755 19.96 -0.76 34.65
N ASN A 756 21.25 -0.90 35.01
CA ASN A 756 22.19 -1.60 34.13
C ASN A 756 22.69 -2.93 34.72
N SER A 757 22.55 -4.02 33.94
CA SER A 757 23.26 -5.28 34.15
C SER A 757 24.71 -5.14 33.66
N TYR A 758 25.67 -5.60 34.48
CA TYR A 758 27.10 -5.52 34.15
C TYR A 758 27.66 -6.92 33.89
N ILE A 759 28.38 -7.07 32.78
CA ILE A 759 29.05 -8.32 32.40
C ILE A 759 30.40 -8.37 33.11
N ILE A 760 30.58 -9.32 34.02
CA ILE A 760 31.82 -9.49 34.81
C ILE A 760 32.83 -10.44 34.16
N GLY A 761 32.40 -11.26 33.19
CA GLY A 761 33.25 -12.20 32.47
C GLY A 761 32.46 -13.21 31.66
N TYR A 762 33.15 -13.99 30.84
CA TYR A 762 32.59 -15.09 30.06
C TYR A 762 33.29 -16.40 30.45
N LEU A 763 32.50 -17.46 30.65
CA LEU A 763 32.99 -18.82 30.85
C LEU A 763 32.72 -19.62 29.59
N ASN A 764 33.73 -20.35 29.14
CA ASN A 764 33.63 -21.23 28.00
C ASN A 764 34.23 -22.58 28.36
N ALA A 765 33.38 -23.59 28.41
CA ALA A 765 33.72 -24.99 28.59
C ALA A 765 33.36 -25.77 27.34
N ILE A 766 34.13 -26.82 27.09
CA ILE A 766 33.99 -27.72 25.96
C ILE A 766 33.85 -29.13 26.53
N ASP A 767 32.84 -29.82 26.05
CA ASP A 767 32.71 -31.27 26.16
C ASP A 767 33.01 -31.89 24.78
N LEU A 768 33.66 -33.05 24.77
CA LEU A 768 34.03 -33.73 23.52
C LEU A 768 32.89 -34.59 22.98
N ASP A 769 31.93 -34.95 23.82
CA ASP A 769 30.77 -35.76 23.43
C ASP A 769 29.83 -34.97 22.50
N ASP A 770 28.94 -35.67 21.78
CA ASP A 770 27.99 -35.05 20.86
C ASP A 770 26.60 -34.82 21.49
N GLY A 771 25.86 -33.84 20.93
CA GLY A 771 24.43 -33.67 21.22
C GLY A 771 24.14 -33.33 22.68
N ILE A 772 23.30 -34.14 23.35
CA ILE A 772 22.91 -33.90 24.75
C ILE A 772 24.07 -34.17 25.70
N ASN A 773 24.90 -35.18 25.40
CA ASN A 773 26.05 -35.51 26.23
C ASN A 773 27.12 -34.40 26.14
N GLY A 774 27.29 -33.80 24.96
CA GLY A 774 28.15 -32.63 24.77
C GLY A 774 27.60 -31.28 25.24
N THR A 775 26.37 -31.23 25.78
CA THR A 775 25.72 -29.96 26.16
C THR A 775 26.12 -29.55 27.57
N VAL A 776 26.98 -28.53 27.68
CA VAL A 776 27.39 -28.00 28.99
C VAL A 776 26.38 -27.02 29.57
N ILE A 777 25.88 -27.30 30.77
CA ILE A 777 25.00 -26.40 31.53
C ILE A 777 25.77 -25.79 32.71
N TYR A 778 25.89 -24.46 32.73
CA TYR A 778 26.49 -23.73 33.84
C TYR A 778 25.45 -23.46 34.92
N ARG A 779 25.69 -23.98 36.13
CA ARG A 779 24.87 -23.69 37.31
C ARG A 779 25.67 -22.94 38.35
N LEU A 780 25.16 -21.78 38.73
CA LEU A 780 25.67 -21.03 39.88
C LEU A 780 25.42 -21.83 41.16
N ALA A 781 26.49 -22.25 41.83
CA ALA A 781 26.40 -23.02 43.07
C ALA A 781 26.49 -22.13 44.31
N GLN A 782 27.42 -21.17 44.31
CA GLN A 782 27.61 -20.26 45.44
C GLN A 782 28.17 -18.91 44.97
N ILE A 783 27.70 -17.83 45.58
CA ILE A 783 28.33 -16.51 45.52
C ILE A 783 28.71 -16.10 46.94
N THR A 784 29.94 -15.65 47.12
CA THR A 784 30.41 -15.08 48.39
C THR A 784 30.90 -13.66 48.12
N ILE A 785 30.38 -12.69 48.87
CA ILE A 785 30.73 -11.27 48.71
C ILE A 785 31.43 -10.82 49.99
N GLU A 786 32.69 -10.40 49.89
CA GLU A 786 33.44 -9.82 50.99
C GLU A 786 33.66 -8.32 50.72
N LYS A 787 33.12 -7.46 51.60
CA LYS A 787 33.35 -6.02 51.57
C LYS A 787 34.46 -5.68 52.56
N THR A 788 35.56 -5.15 52.06
CA THR A 788 36.72 -4.70 52.85
C THR A 788 36.96 -3.22 52.63
N ILE A 789 37.54 -2.51 53.60
CA ILE A 789 37.88 -1.08 53.49
C ILE A 789 39.35 -1.00 53.13
N ASP A 790 39.70 -0.37 51.99
CA ASP A 790 41.10 -0.14 51.63
C ASP A 790 41.55 1.22 52.17
N TYR A 791 42.45 1.21 53.15
CA TYR A 791 42.94 2.42 53.83
C TYR A 791 44.12 3.09 53.11
N ARG A 792 44.39 2.73 51.85
CA ARG A 792 45.61 3.20 51.15
C ARG A 792 45.55 4.60 50.58
N ASN A 793 44.39 5.26 50.51
CA ASN A 793 44.22 6.66 50.13
C ASN A 793 43.23 7.35 51.09
N ASP A 794 43.41 8.65 51.39
CA ASP A 794 42.61 9.46 52.34
C ASP A 794 41.10 9.62 52.00
N THR A 795 40.58 8.80 51.08
CA THR A 795 39.18 8.66 50.70
C THR A 795 38.72 7.25 51.05
N ASN A 796 37.69 7.11 51.90
CA ASN A 796 37.13 5.81 52.31
C ASN A 796 36.58 5.03 51.10
N GLN A 797 37.43 4.28 50.40
CA GLN A 797 37.03 3.40 49.30
C GLN A 797 36.77 1.99 49.82
N TYR A 798 35.62 1.44 49.45
CA TYR A 798 35.29 0.05 49.74
C TYR A 798 35.72 -0.85 48.60
N LEU A 799 36.40 -1.94 48.96
CA LEU A 799 36.86 -2.99 48.08
C LEU A 799 35.92 -4.19 48.23
N ILE A 800 35.14 -4.48 47.20
CA ILE A 800 34.21 -5.62 47.19
C ILE A 800 34.87 -6.76 46.41
N LYS A 801 35.13 -7.89 47.08
CA LYS A 801 35.54 -9.15 46.46
C LYS A 801 34.33 -10.05 46.26
N ILE A 802 34.11 -10.51 45.03
CA ILE A 802 33.06 -11.48 44.71
C ILE A 802 33.73 -12.79 44.30
N MET A 803 33.47 -13.85 45.06
CA MET A 803 33.85 -15.23 44.75
C MET A 803 32.63 -15.98 44.23
N ILE A 804 32.76 -16.56 43.04
CA ILE A 804 31.67 -17.29 42.37
C ILE A 804 32.11 -18.74 42.17
N ILE A 805 31.31 -19.69 42.63
CA ILE A 805 31.46 -21.12 42.36
C ILE A 805 30.39 -21.52 41.36
N ILE A 806 30.83 -22.08 40.23
CA ILE A 806 29.96 -22.58 39.16
C ILE A 806 30.22 -24.07 39.00
N ILE A 807 29.14 -24.84 38.93
CA ILE A 807 29.15 -26.26 38.59
C ILE A 807 28.81 -26.37 37.10
N MET A 808 29.61 -27.13 36.37
CA MET A 808 29.33 -27.56 35.00
C MET A 808 28.65 -28.93 35.10
N ILE A 809 27.50 -29.07 34.46
CA ILE A 809 26.70 -30.31 34.41
C ILE A 809 26.55 -30.71 32.96
#